data_AF-A0A9E0ANE1-F1
#
_entry.id   AF-A0A9E0ANE1-F1
#
_cell.length_a   1.000
_cell.length_b   1.000
_cell.length_c   1.000
_cell.angle_alpha   90.00
_cell.angle_beta   90.00
_cell.angle_gamma   90.00
#
_symmetry.space_group_name_H-M   'P 1'
#
loop_
_entity.id
_entity.type
_entity.pdbx_description
1 polymer ?
#
loop_
_entity_poly.entity_id
_entity_poly.type
_entity_poly.pdbx_seq_one_letter_code
_entity_poly.pdbx_strand_id
1 'polypeptide(L)'
;MSPTLRWVAYSAAFFFLLAGGFFLIGNLGTSQDAVAGLGQHGARTVTTSNTILNEYTALTNNASAGSNNIRVTSSSLNANGRFSRALEAGDLLMIVQMQGASISTSDVSTYGQISSYNNCGNFEFVQVASVPSGTQINLSTGLARSYSISGKVQVVRVPRYSTFTINSGASVTCPAWDGTTGGIVAIECNGATVINGSIDVSGKGFRGGATEQNTSTPGNSTNWRSTLDTDGAEKGESIAGPASSLSNGRYGRGAPANGGGGGNSHNGGGGGGANGGSTALWNGKGNPHNLNANWTTAWNLEAVGFALNTSSGGGRGGYSWSSNFNNPITTAPGNAAWAGDNRKNVGGYGGRPLTYAAGKIFMGGGGGAGDSNNNVGTPGGNGGGIVYLLSGSTVSGSGTINANGASVATSSGTPGDAGGGGGGGGTIFIYSYSATVTGLTLNANGGNGGSQNLNNGGEVEGNGGGGGGGYISTTNPVLLTRNVNGGTYGTTNAPPMVNFTANGATSGGAGTIVNNPTNPYTTPTALPIELKSFDANPESEGSVTLSWVTASEINNDYFTLERSTDGMHYSVINKQPGAGNSTTERYYSFTDTEPDDGDNFYRLTQTDYDGKFETFDPVHVYVKNKNASGAAIANAYPNPFSDRFEVNMKGVLDSRGELTLVNSGGVTIRSIPIGPDDISRTQAFDNLEGLPSGLYILYLTDAEGKNASMVKLVKR
;
A
#
# COMPACT_ATOMS: atom_id res chain seq x y z
N MET A 1 86.61 22.61 -11.49
CA MET A 1 86.55 21.49 -10.53
C MET A 1 85.31 20.67 -10.85
N SER A 2 85.41 19.34 -10.74
CA SER A 2 84.53 18.31 -11.31
C SER A 2 83.19 18.11 -10.53
N PRO A 3 82.36 17.09 -10.82
CA PRO A 3 80.94 17.24 -11.21
C PRO A 3 79.97 16.64 -10.16
N THR A 4 78.65 16.67 -10.40
CA THR A 4 77.79 15.48 -10.24
C THR A 4 76.40 15.67 -10.87
N LEU A 5 76.08 14.77 -11.80
CA LEU A 5 74.76 14.40 -12.29
C LEU A 5 73.84 13.93 -11.14
N ARG A 6 72.53 14.19 -11.24
CA ARG A 6 71.49 13.13 -11.22
C ARG A 6 70.31 13.51 -12.11
N TRP A 7 69.82 12.49 -12.82
CA TRP A 7 68.86 12.49 -13.91
C TRP A 7 67.40 12.31 -13.45
N VAL A 8 66.49 12.45 -14.43
CA VAL A 8 65.09 11.96 -14.54
C VAL A 8 64.01 12.97 -14.08
N ALA A 9 63.00 13.37 -14.85
CA ALA A 9 62.61 13.29 -16.26
C ALA A 9 61.41 14.26 -16.50
N TYR A 10 61.28 14.78 -17.72
CA TYR A 10 60.06 15.03 -18.53
C TYR A 10 58.72 15.28 -17.78
N SER A 11 57.92 16.33 -18.02
CA SER A 11 57.43 16.82 -19.32
C SER A 11 56.73 18.18 -19.18
N ALA A 12 56.62 18.86 -20.32
CA ALA A 12 56.08 20.19 -20.53
C ALA A 12 54.55 20.35 -20.40
N ALA A 13 54.17 21.60 -20.08
CA ALA A 13 53.05 22.40 -20.60
C ALA A 13 51.63 21.81 -20.61
N PHE A 14 50.68 22.55 -20.02
CA PHE A 14 49.46 22.89 -20.77
C PHE A 14 48.82 24.20 -20.29
N PHE A 15 48.22 24.87 -21.27
CA PHE A 15 47.67 26.21 -21.34
C PHE A 15 46.14 26.21 -21.09
N PHE A 16 45.62 27.40 -20.79
CA PHE A 16 44.25 27.93 -21.02
C PHE A 16 43.04 27.53 -20.13
N LEU A 17 42.35 28.60 -19.70
CA LEU A 17 40.98 28.70 -19.18
C LEU A 17 39.94 28.00 -20.08
N LEU A 18 38.89 27.42 -19.50
CA LEU A 18 37.48 27.83 -19.74
C LEU A 18 36.46 27.02 -18.90
N ALA A 19 35.30 27.63 -18.77
CA ALA A 19 34.11 27.24 -18.01
C ALA A 19 33.62 25.79 -18.19
N GLY A 20 32.94 25.30 -17.15
CA GLY A 20 32.12 24.08 -17.21
C GLY A 20 32.32 23.17 -16.00
N GLY A 21 31.73 23.52 -14.87
CA GLY A 21 31.57 22.57 -13.76
C GLY A 21 30.58 21.48 -14.17
N PHE A 22 31.08 20.45 -14.85
CA PHE A 22 30.40 19.17 -14.98
C PHE A 22 30.35 18.54 -13.59
N PHE A 23 29.21 18.65 -12.91
CA PHE A 23 28.89 17.72 -11.82
C PHE A 23 28.52 16.39 -12.47
N LEU A 24 29.45 15.42 -12.42
CA LEU A 24 29.13 14.02 -12.68
C LEU A 24 28.13 13.57 -11.61
N ILE A 25 26.98 13.06 -12.06
CA ILE A 25 26.09 12.25 -11.22
C ILE A 25 26.83 10.93 -10.97
N GLY A 26 27.62 10.90 -9.90
CA GLY A 26 28.16 9.67 -9.33
C GLY A 26 27.04 8.91 -8.64
N ASN A 27 26.40 8.01 -9.39
CA ASN A 27 25.43 7.06 -8.89
C ASN A 27 26.18 5.97 -8.09
N LEU A 28 26.17 6.05 -6.75
CA LEU A 28 26.47 4.88 -5.92
C LEU A 28 25.22 3.98 -5.90
N GLY A 29 25.10 3.17 -6.94
CA GLY A 29 24.02 2.21 -7.15
C GLY A 29 24.06 1.68 -8.57
N THR A 30 24.79 0.58 -8.77
CA THR A 30 24.91 -0.27 -9.97
C THR A 30 24.92 0.43 -11.35
N SER A 31 26.05 0.33 -12.04
CA SER A 31 26.31 0.77 -13.42
C SER A 31 25.16 0.48 -14.39
N GLN A 32 24.57 1.53 -14.96
CA GLN A 32 23.60 1.45 -16.05
C GLN A 32 24.33 1.80 -17.37
N ASP A 33 24.90 0.80 -18.06
CA ASP A 33 25.54 1.01 -19.36
C ASP A 33 24.52 0.85 -20.51
N ALA A 34 23.97 2.00 -20.93
CA ALA A 34 23.65 2.41 -22.31
C ALA A 34 22.88 3.74 -22.25
N VAL A 35 23.59 4.84 -22.46
CA VAL A 35 23.16 6.24 -22.27
C VAL A 35 21.92 6.60 -23.09
N ALA A 36 20.82 6.91 -22.41
CA ALA A 36 19.80 7.82 -22.94
C ALA A 36 20.12 9.25 -22.51
N GLY A 37 20.26 10.16 -23.47
CA GLY A 37 20.65 11.54 -23.21
C GLY A 37 19.61 12.27 -22.35
N LEU A 38 20.03 12.75 -21.19
CA LEU A 38 19.27 13.76 -20.45
C LEU A 38 18.93 14.90 -21.40
N GLY A 39 17.63 15.21 -21.53
CA GLY A 39 17.17 16.25 -22.44
C GLY A 39 17.24 15.91 -23.94
N GLN A 40 17.20 14.62 -24.32
CA GLN A 40 17.25 14.18 -25.72
C GLN A 40 16.15 14.74 -26.65
N HIS A 41 15.07 15.31 -26.10
CA HIS A 41 14.03 15.98 -26.88
C HIS A 41 14.23 17.51 -26.98
N GLY A 42 15.42 18.00 -26.62
CA GLY A 42 15.80 19.40 -26.71
C GLY A 42 14.98 20.31 -25.80
N ALA A 43 15.03 21.61 -26.08
CA ALA A 43 14.25 22.61 -25.36
C ALA A 43 12.80 22.59 -25.83
N ARG A 44 11.85 22.71 -24.91
CA ARG A 44 10.41 22.77 -25.24
C ARG A 44 9.79 24.03 -24.64
N THR A 45 9.19 24.83 -25.51
CA THR A 45 8.32 25.95 -25.13
C THR A 45 6.90 25.65 -25.58
N VAL A 46 5.94 25.65 -24.66
CA VAL A 46 4.51 25.49 -24.95
C VAL A 46 3.89 26.88 -25.06
N THR A 47 3.31 27.17 -26.23
CA THR A 47 2.73 28.48 -26.58
C THR A 47 1.21 28.43 -26.81
N THR A 48 0.63 27.23 -26.90
CA THR A 48 -0.80 27.01 -27.14
C THR A 48 -1.46 26.29 -25.97
N SER A 49 -2.76 26.51 -25.79
CA SER A 49 -3.55 25.80 -24.78
C SER A 49 -3.79 24.33 -25.17
N ASN A 50 -4.04 23.50 -24.17
CA ASN A 50 -4.43 22.09 -24.28
C ASN A 50 -3.42 21.21 -25.05
N THR A 51 -2.13 21.52 -24.92
CA THR A 51 -1.05 20.72 -25.52
C THR A 51 -0.92 19.37 -24.80
N ILE A 52 -0.93 18.27 -25.54
CA ILE A 52 -0.67 16.92 -24.99
C ILE A 52 0.76 16.51 -25.36
N LEU A 53 1.55 16.11 -24.36
CA LEU A 53 2.98 15.79 -24.53
C LEU A 53 3.29 14.28 -24.45
N ASN A 54 2.47 13.50 -23.76
CA ASN A 54 2.69 12.06 -23.57
C ASN A 54 2.00 11.22 -24.64
N GLU A 55 2.48 10.00 -24.86
CA GLU A 55 1.80 8.94 -25.60
C GLU A 55 1.53 7.76 -24.66
N TYR A 56 0.47 6.99 -24.92
CA TYR A 56 -0.02 5.96 -24.01
C TYR A 56 -0.25 4.64 -24.75
N THR A 57 -0.02 3.54 -24.06
CA THR A 57 -0.39 2.19 -24.49
C THR A 57 -0.72 1.35 -23.26
N ALA A 58 -1.36 0.20 -23.44
CA ALA A 58 -1.71 -0.69 -22.34
C ALA A 58 -0.87 -1.97 -22.39
N LEU A 59 -0.58 -2.52 -21.22
CA LEU A 59 0.08 -3.81 -21.09
C LEU A 59 -0.93 -4.94 -21.44
N THR A 60 -0.51 -5.93 -22.24
CA THR A 60 -1.39 -7.04 -22.66
C THR A 60 -1.10 -8.36 -21.95
N ASN A 61 0.03 -8.45 -21.22
CA ASN A 61 0.42 -9.61 -20.43
C ASN A 61 0.91 -9.16 -19.06
N ASN A 62 0.73 -9.98 -18.02
CA ASN A 62 1.36 -9.69 -16.73
C ASN A 62 2.87 -9.55 -16.90
N ALA A 63 3.48 -8.64 -16.15
CA ALA A 63 4.91 -8.42 -16.15
C ALA A 63 5.44 -8.55 -14.72
N SER A 64 6.26 -9.56 -14.47
CA SER A 64 6.82 -9.80 -13.14
C SER A 64 8.06 -8.92 -12.90
N ALA A 65 8.35 -8.62 -11.64
CA ALA A 65 9.64 -8.04 -11.26
C ALA A 65 10.80 -8.88 -11.85
N GLY A 66 11.85 -8.21 -12.31
CA GLY A 66 12.99 -8.79 -13.02
C GLY A 66 12.78 -8.94 -14.54
N SER A 67 11.55 -8.86 -15.05
CA SER A 67 11.29 -8.95 -16.50
C SER A 67 11.91 -7.77 -17.23
N ASN A 68 12.67 -8.04 -18.29
CA ASN A 68 13.26 -7.04 -19.18
C ASN A 68 12.52 -6.95 -20.54
N ASN A 69 11.36 -7.57 -20.66
CA ASN A 69 10.49 -7.43 -21.82
C ASN A 69 9.05 -7.28 -21.37
N ILE A 70 8.30 -6.44 -22.08
CA ILE A 70 6.87 -6.20 -21.84
C ILE A 70 6.09 -6.32 -23.14
N ARG A 71 4.84 -6.76 -23.03
CA ARG A 71 3.89 -6.86 -24.15
C ARG A 71 2.85 -5.76 -24.05
N VAL A 72 2.65 -5.03 -25.14
CA VAL A 72 1.78 -3.85 -25.20
C VAL A 72 0.83 -3.90 -26.39
N THR A 73 -0.30 -3.20 -26.30
CA THR A 73 -1.27 -3.08 -27.39
C THR A 73 -0.63 -2.51 -28.66
N SER A 74 0.20 -1.48 -28.50
CA SER A 74 1.02 -0.91 -29.56
C SER A 74 2.31 -0.34 -28.99
N SER A 75 3.45 -0.63 -29.62
CA SER A 75 4.76 -0.07 -29.28
C SER A 75 5.12 1.19 -30.08
N SER A 76 4.26 1.65 -31.00
CA SER A 76 4.57 2.80 -31.87
C SER A 76 4.82 4.07 -31.05
N LEU A 77 3.94 4.37 -30.08
CA LEU A 77 4.02 5.49 -29.13
C LEU A 77 4.49 6.82 -29.75
N ASN A 78 4.06 7.10 -30.99
CA ASN A 78 4.34 8.32 -31.74
C ASN A 78 3.22 8.68 -32.73
N ALA A 79 2.12 7.91 -32.75
CA ALA A 79 1.09 7.98 -33.79
C ALA A 79 0.36 9.34 -33.83
N ASN A 80 0.33 10.09 -32.71
CA ASN A 80 -0.32 11.40 -32.65
C ASN A 80 0.65 12.56 -32.93
N GLY A 81 1.86 12.28 -33.43
CA GLY A 81 2.86 13.31 -33.76
C GLY A 81 3.45 14.05 -32.56
N ARG A 82 3.25 13.55 -31.33
CA ARG A 82 3.76 14.16 -30.09
C ARG A 82 5.27 13.97 -29.93
N PHE A 83 5.79 12.90 -30.53
CA PHE A 83 7.22 12.61 -30.67
C PHE A 83 7.57 12.61 -32.15
N SER A 84 8.72 13.18 -32.51
CA SER A 84 9.17 13.31 -33.91
C SER A 84 9.66 11.99 -34.52
N ARG A 85 9.85 10.96 -33.69
CA ARG A 85 10.35 9.64 -34.10
C ARG A 85 9.62 8.52 -33.36
N ALA A 86 9.72 7.31 -33.93
CA ALA A 86 9.21 6.09 -33.30
C ALA A 86 9.85 5.87 -31.92
N LEU A 87 9.23 5.01 -31.11
CA LEU A 87 9.85 4.55 -29.87
C LEU A 87 11.14 3.78 -30.20
N GLU A 88 12.24 4.13 -29.54
CA GLU A 88 13.55 3.50 -29.78
C GLU A 88 14.37 3.38 -28.50
N ALA A 89 15.54 2.76 -28.62
CA ALA A 89 16.49 2.61 -27.52
C ALA A 89 16.80 3.98 -26.89
N GLY A 90 16.69 4.05 -25.56
CA GLY A 90 16.93 5.25 -24.79
C GLY A 90 15.70 6.09 -24.45
N ASP A 91 14.54 5.79 -25.01
CA ASP A 91 13.30 6.44 -24.57
C ASP A 91 12.92 6.05 -23.14
N LEU A 92 12.30 7.00 -22.43
CA LEU A 92 11.81 6.81 -21.06
C LEU A 92 10.34 6.45 -21.07
N LEU A 93 9.98 5.40 -20.35
CA LEU A 93 8.62 4.98 -20.12
C LEU A 93 8.30 5.06 -18.63
N MET A 94 7.08 5.48 -18.30
CA MET A 94 6.47 5.25 -16.99
C MET A 94 5.51 4.07 -17.14
N ILE A 95 5.69 3.03 -16.32
CA ILE A 95 4.74 1.91 -16.22
C ILE A 95 3.98 2.11 -14.91
N VAL A 96 2.65 2.02 -14.95
CA VAL A 96 1.81 2.26 -13.77
C VAL A 96 0.54 1.43 -13.79
N GLN A 97 0.21 0.83 -12.64
CA GLN A 97 -1.01 0.07 -12.45
C GLN A 97 -2.09 0.91 -11.78
N MET A 98 -3.21 1.15 -12.47
CA MET A 98 -4.24 2.08 -12.01
C MET A 98 -5.24 1.44 -11.04
N GLN A 99 -5.55 0.16 -11.18
CA GLN A 99 -6.62 -0.54 -10.48
C GLN A 99 -6.17 -1.92 -9.95
N GLY A 100 -7.11 -2.70 -9.43
CA GLY A 100 -6.91 -4.08 -8.98
C GLY A 100 -6.76 -4.23 -7.47
N ALA A 101 -7.18 -3.24 -6.68
CA ALA A 101 -7.22 -3.37 -5.22
C ALA A 101 -8.37 -4.30 -4.77
N SER A 102 -8.11 -5.10 -3.74
CA SER A 102 -9.13 -5.95 -3.11
C SER A 102 -9.93 -5.16 -2.09
N ILE A 103 -11.25 -5.30 -2.10
CA ILE A 103 -12.17 -4.61 -1.20
C ILE A 103 -13.15 -5.57 -0.49
N SER A 104 -13.67 -5.17 0.66
CA SER A 104 -14.83 -5.82 1.28
C SER A 104 -16.05 -5.74 0.37
N THR A 105 -16.67 -6.89 0.11
CA THR A 105 -17.87 -7.01 -0.73
C THR A 105 -19.11 -7.40 0.06
N SER A 106 -19.04 -7.45 1.39
CA SER A 106 -20.20 -7.72 2.24
C SER A 106 -21.21 -6.58 2.17
N ASP A 107 -22.51 -6.89 2.20
CA ASP A 107 -23.59 -5.88 2.16
C ASP A 107 -23.82 -5.24 3.54
N VAL A 108 -22.81 -4.55 4.04
CA VAL A 108 -22.80 -3.87 5.34
C VAL A 108 -21.99 -2.57 5.25
N SER A 109 -21.94 -1.79 6.33
CA SER A 109 -21.25 -0.49 6.38
C SER A 109 -19.75 -0.53 6.06
N THR A 110 -19.12 -1.71 6.11
CA THR A 110 -17.71 -1.90 5.74
C THR A 110 -17.50 -2.17 4.24
N TYR A 111 -18.56 -2.21 3.42
CA TYR A 111 -18.44 -2.37 1.97
C TYR A 111 -17.39 -1.39 1.40
N GLY A 112 -16.58 -1.90 0.48
CA GLY A 112 -15.55 -1.13 -0.20
C GLY A 112 -14.32 -0.80 0.65
N GLN A 113 -14.22 -1.28 1.90
CA GLN A 113 -12.99 -1.20 2.69
C GLN A 113 -11.87 -1.94 1.97
N ILE A 114 -10.74 -1.27 1.75
CA ILE A 114 -9.57 -1.85 1.07
C ILE A 114 -8.93 -2.86 2.02
N SER A 115 -8.83 -4.12 1.58
CA SER A 115 -8.13 -5.19 2.29
C SER A 115 -6.70 -5.36 1.79
N SER A 116 -6.46 -5.10 0.51
CA SER A 116 -5.13 -5.07 -0.08
C SER A 116 -5.11 -4.14 -1.29
N TYR A 117 -4.03 -3.36 -1.43
CA TYR A 117 -3.78 -2.60 -2.66
C TYR A 117 -3.31 -3.50 -3.80
N ASN A 118 -2.83 -4.70 -3.52
CA ASN A 118 -2.12 -5.55 -4.48
C ASN A 118 -1.05 -4.69 -5.21
N ASN A 119 -0.98 -4.79 -6.54
CA ASN A 119 -0.10 -3.96 -7.35
C ASN A 119 -0.68 -2.57 -7.69
N CYS A 120 -1.89 -2.22 -7.24
CA CYS A 120 -2.50 -0.93 -7.54
C CYS A 120 -1.64 0.22 -7.00
N GLY A 121 -1.47 1.25 -7.82
CA GLY A 121 -0.66 2.43 -7.55
C GLY A 121 0.83 2.20 -7.65
N ASN A 122 1.30 0.98 -7.90
CA ASN A 122 2.70 0.75 -8.23
C ASN A 122 3.03 1.44 -9.55
N PHE A 123 4.17 2.11 -9.59
CA PHE A 123 4.72 2.66 -10.81
C PHE A 123 6.25 2.61 -10.79
N GLU A 124 6.86 2.69 -11.96
CA GLU A 124 8.30 2.90 -12.10
C GLU A 124 8.65 3.54 -13.45
N PHE A 125 9.84 4.13 -13.52
CA PHE A 125 10.42 4.62 -14.76
C PHE A 125 11.43 3.61 -15.30
N VAL A 126 11.31 3.26 -16.58
CA VAL A 126 12.21 2.33 -17.27
C VAL A 126 12.66 2.91 -18.60
N GLN A 127 13.87 2.54 -19.00
CA GLN A 127 14.42 2.89 -20.29
C GLN A 127 14.20 1.77 -21.31
N VAL A 128 13.90 2.14 -22.56
CA VAL A 128 13.79 1.21 -23.68
C VAL A 128 15.18 0.75 -24.11
N ALA A 129 15.37 -0.57 -24.26
CA ALA A 129 16.56 -1.17 -24.88
C ALA A 129 16.36 -1.40 -26.38
N SER A 130 15.19 -1.90 -26.78
CA SER A 130 14.85 -2.13 -28.20
C SER A 130 13.35 -2.34 -28.39
N VAL A 131 12.83 -2.10 -29.59
CA VAL A 131 11.43 -2.36 -29.96
C VAL A 131 11.38 -3.44 -31.05
N PRO A 132 11.42 -4.74 -30.68
CA PRO A 132 11.55 -5.84 -31.66
C PRO A 132 10.29 -6.06 -32.50
N SER A 133 9.12 -5.58 -32.07
CA SER A 133 7.87 -5.69 -32.83
C SER A 133 6.88 -4.59 -32.44
N GLY A 134 5.77 -4.49 -33.18
CA GLY A 134 4.67 -3.57 -32.91
C GLY A 134 3.93 -3.78 -31.58
N THR A 135 4.24 -4.87 -30.83
CA THR A 135 3.56 -5.24 -29.57
C THR A 135 4.52 -5.67 -28.46
N GLN A 136 5.83 -5.48 -28.65
CA GLN A 136 6.84 -5.84 -27.66
C GLN A 136 7.88 -4.73 -27.51
N ILE A 137 8.24 -4.45 -26.26
CA ILE A 137 9.29 -3.50 -25.88
C ILE A 137 10.25 -4.23 -24.95
N ASN A 138 11.54 -4.23 -25.27
CA ASN A 138 12.58 -4.70 -24.37
C ASN A 138 13.12 -3.51 -23.56
N LEU A 139 13.38 -3.72 -22.28
CA LEU A 139 13.80 -2.73 -21.29
C LEU A 139 15.29 -2.88 -20.99
N SER A 140 15.97 -1.77 -20.71
CA SER A 140 17.41 -1.75 -20.38
C SER A 140 17.71 -2.40 -19.04
N THR A 141 16.74 -2.42 -18.13
CA THR A 141 16.82 -3.08 -16.82
C THR A 141 15.56 -3.89 -16.59
N GLY A 142 15.67 -4.94 -15.77
CA GLY A 142 14.49 -5.67 -15.30
C GLY A 142 13.58 -4.76 -14.48
N LEU A 143 12.27 -4.99 -14.54
CA LEU A 143 11.29 -4.25 -13.74
C LEU A 143 11.57 -4.41 -12.24
N ALA A 144 11.49 -3.32 -11.48
CA ALA A 144 11.59 -3.35 -10.03
C ALA A 144 10.31 -3.92 -9.38
N ARG A 145 9.16 -3.79 -10.05
CA ARG A 145 7.86 -4.20 -9.52
C ARG A 145 7.13 -5.15 -10.47
N SER A 146 6.21 -5.92 -9.92
CA SER A 146 5.26 -6.74 -10.67
C SER A 146 4.01 -5.94 -11.03
N TYR A 147 3.44 -6.22 -12.21
CA TYR A 147 2.24 -5.60 -12.77
C TYR A 147 1.28 -6.67 -13.27
N SER A 148 0.00 -6.54 -12.90
CA SER A 148 -1.07 -7.43 -13.33
C SER A 148 -2.06 -6.70 -14.24
N ILE A 149 -2.30 -7.23 -15.44
CA ILE A 149 -3.21 -6.60 -16.41
C ILE A 149 -4.67 -6.55 -15.92
N SER A 150 -5.03 -7.42 -14.98
CA SER A 150 -6.34 -7.36 -14.30
C SER A 150 -6.54 -6.01 -13.60
N GLY A 151 -5.46 -5.39 -13.13
CA GLY A 151 -5.43 -4.08 -12.49
C GLY A 151 -5.20 -2.90 -13.42
N LYS A 152 -5.42 -3.03 -14.74
CA LYS A 152 -5.32 -1.93 -15.72
C LYS A 152 -3.97 -1.21 -15.68
N VAL A 153 -3.00 -1.78 -16.38
CA VAL A 153 -1.63 -1.25 -16.43
C VAL A 153 -1.46 -0.45 -17.72
N GLN A 154 -1.09 0.82 -17.57
CA GLN A 154 -0.75 1.69 -18.69
C GLN A 154 0.75 2.00 -18.71
N VAL A 155 1.27 2.16 -19.92
CA VAL A 155 2.65 2.52 -20.22
C VAL A 155 2.62 3.88 -20.92
N VAL A 156 3.30 4.86 -20.33
CA VAL A 156 3.32 6.26 -20.77
C VAL A 156 4.70 6.60 -21.30
N ARG A 157 4.82 7.06 -22.55
CA ARG A 157 6.08 7.61 -23.08
C ARG A 157 6.32 8.99 -22.49
N VAL A 158 7.46 9.17 -21.84
CA VAL A 158 7.80 10.37 -21.07
C VAL A 158 8.79 11.22 -21.87
N PRO A 159 8.45 12.47 -22.24
CA PRO A 159 9.41 13.36 -22.86
C PRO A 159 10.48 13.78 -21.84
N ARG A 160 11.73 13.71 -22.30
CA ARG A 160 12.94 14.21 -21.62
C ARG A 160 13.44 15.50 -22.29
N TYR A 161 13.18 16.66 -21.69
CA TYR A 161 13.58 17.97 -22.25
C TYR A 161 14.85 18.53 -21.60
N SER A 162 15.63 19.31 -22.36
CA SER A 162 16.78 20.03 -21.80
C SER A 162 16.35 21.23 -20.97
N THR A 163 15.31 21.95 -21.41
CA THR A 163 14.58 22.98 -20.66
C THR A 163 13.10 22.90 -21.02
N PHE A 164 12.22 23.26 -20.08
CA PHE A 164 10.78 23.18 -20.29
C PHE A 164 10.10 24.47 -19.84
N THR A 165 9.39 25.15 -20.76
CA THR A 165 8.67 26.39 -20.48
C THR A 165 7.21 26.27 -20.93
N ILE A 166 6.28 26.70 -20.08
CA ILE A 166 4.88 26.95 -20.46
C ILE A 166 4.64 28.45 -20.37
N ASN A 167 4.39 29.09 -21.51
CA ASN A 167 4.12 30.53 -21.57
C ASN A 167 2.78 30.89 -20.91
N SER A 168 2.65 32.14 -20.47
CA SER A 168 1.37 32.67 -20.02
C SER A 168 0.28 32.47 -21.09
N GLY A 169 -0.90 32.02 -20.69
CA GLY A 169 -2.02 31.66 -21.57
C GLY A 169 -1.91 30.29 -22.26
N ALA A 170 -0.75 29.64 -22.24
CA ALA A 170 -0.56 28.29 -22.77
C ALA A 170 -0.85 27.23 -21.69
N SER A 171 -1.15 25.99 -22.12
CA SER A 171 -1.39 24.91 -21.17
C SER A 171 -1.04 23.53 -21.69
N VAL A 172 -0.73 22.64 -20.75
CA VAL A 172 -0.53 21.20 -20.98
C VAL A 172 -1.67 20.40 -20.33
N THR A 173 -2.14 19.35 -21.00
CA THR A 173 -3.18 18.43 -20.51
C THR A 173 -2.90 17.01 -21.00
N CYS A 174 -3.73 16.06 -20.56
CA CYS A 174 -3.81 14.69 -21.09
C CYS A 174 -5.24 14.37 -21.58
N PRO A 175 -5.41 13.28 -22.35
CA PRO A 175 -6.71 12.62 -22.49
C PRO A 175 -7.26 12.22 -21.11
N ALA A 176 -8.59 12.19 -20.96
CA ALA A 176 -9.21 11.64 -19.76
C ALA A 176 -9.00 10.13 -19.69
N TRP A 177 -9.01 9.57 -18.49
CA TRP A 177 -9.04 8.12 -18.28
C TRP A 177 -10.24 7.49 -19.00
N ASP A 178 -9.97 6.51 -19.86
CA ASP A 178 -10.99 5.80 -20.65
C ASP A 178 -11.34 4.40 -20.08
N GLY A 179 -10.71 3.98 -18.99
CA GLY A 179 -10.78 2.61 -18.45
C GLY A 179 -9.56 1.75 -18.78
N THR A 180 -8.67 2.24 -19.65
CA THR A 180 -7.46 1.54 -20.11
C THR A 180 -6.23 2.45 -20.07
N THR A 181 -6.32 3.67 -20.59
CA THR A 181 -5.23 4.67 -20.60
C THR A 181 -5.73 6.10 -20.33
N GLY A 182 -4.80 7.03 -20.15
CA GLY A 182 -5.08 8.46 -19.97
C GLY A 182 -4.97 8.91 -18.51
N GLY A 183 -5.34 10.17 -18.26
CA GLY A 183 -5.36 10.75 -16.92
C GLY A 183 -3.99 11.09 -16.32
N ILE A 184 -2.90 11.02 -17.09
CA ILE A 184 -1.54 11.25 -16.60
C ILE A 184 -0.79 12.25 -17.49
N VAL A 185 -0.20 13.28 -16.90
CA VAL A 185 0.87 14.08 -17.50
C VAL A 185 2.18 13.72 -16.78
N ALA A 186 3.16 13.20 -17.51
CA ALA A 186 4.48 12.85 -16.96
C ALA A 186 5.58 13.53 -17.78
N ILE A 187 6.47 14.27 -17.15
CA ILE A 187 7.52 15.03 -17.83
C ILE A 187 8.83 14.89 -17.06
N GLU A 188 9.93 14.66 -17.78
CA GLU A 188 11.27 14.86 -17.25
C GLU A 188 11.95 16.04 -17.93
N CYS A 189 12.51 16.95 -17.14
CA CYS A 189 13.31 18.07 -17.62
C CYS A 189 14.68 18.07 -16.93
N ASN A 190 15.76 18.07 -17.70
CA ASN A 190 17.11 18.09 -17.13
C ASN A 190 17.47 19.47 -16.53
N GLY A 191 17.10 20.55 -17.21
CA GLY A 191 17.37 21.91 -16.78
C GLY A 191 16.19 22.57 -16.08
N ALA A 192 16.13 23.90 -16.21
CA ALA A 192 15.08 24.71 -15.60
C ALA A 192 13.70 24.38 -16.17
N THR A 193 12.71 24.30 -15.28
CA THR A 193 11.30 24.23 -15.63
C THR A 193 10.61 25.53 -15.23
N VAL A 194 9.98 26.23 -16.19
CA VAL A 194 9.29 27.50 -15.97
C VAL A 194 7.82 27.38 -16.39
N ILE A 195 6.90 27.51 -15.45
CA ILE A 195 5.45 27.39 -15.68
C ILE A 195 4.79 28.73 -15.40
N ASN A 196 4.55 29.52 -16.45
CA ASN A 196 3.78 30.76 -16.39
C ASN A 196 2.34 30.58 -16.87
N GLY A 197 2.08 29.54 -17.66
CA GLY A 197 0.74 29.07 -18.03
C GLY A 197 0.21 28.02 -17.05
N SER A 198 -0.34 26.91 -17.56
CA SER A 198 -0.86 25.85 -16.70
C SER A 198 -0.54 24.42 -17.15
N ILE A 199 -0.56 23.50 -16.19
CA ILE A 199 -0.79 22.07 -16.44
C ILE A 199 -2.14 21.74 -15.83
N ASP A 200 -3.09 21.24 -16.62
CA ASP A 200 -4.45 20.94 -16.16
C ASP A 200 -4.86 19.51 -16.49
N VAL A 201 -5.07 18.73 -15.43
CA VAL A 201 -5.61 17.36 -15.47
C VAL A 201 -6.88 17.26 -14.62
N SER A 202 -7.58 18.36 -14.41
CA SER A 202 -8.83 18.38 -13.65
C SER A 202 -9.92 17.53 -14.33
N GLY A 203 -10.58 16.68 -13.56
CA GLY A 203 -11.62 15.76 -14.08
C GLY A 203 -11.12 14.69 -15.07
N LYS A 204 -9.80 14.47 -15.16
CA LYS A 204 -9.18 13.49 -16.09
C LYS A 204 -8.90 12.11 -15.44
N GLY A 205 -9.21 11.95 -14.16
CA GLY A 205 -9.07 10.71 -13.37
C GLY A 205 -10.23 9.73 -13.53
N PHE A 206 -10.48 8.90 -12.52
CA PHE A 206 -11.53 7.86 -12.59
C PHE A 206 -12.92 8.45 -12.85
N ARG A 207 -13.73 7.74 -13.62
CA ARG A 207 -15.04 8.21 -14.07
C ARG A 207 -16.06 8.24 -12.93
N GLY A 208 -16.93 9.23 -12.94
CA GLY A 208 -18.09 9.24 -12.06
C GLY A 208 -19.09 8.12 -12.38
N GLY A 209 -19.96 7.80 -11.43
CA GLY A 209 -21.07 6.88 -11.63
C GLY A 209 -22.03 7.38 -12.71
N ALA A 210 -22.56 6.46 -13.51
CA ALA A 210 -23.55 6.78 -14.52
C ALA A 210 -24.95 6.95 -13.90
N THR A 211 -25.76 7.82 -14.50
CA THR A 211 -27.18 7.94 -14.17
C THR A 211 -27.93 6.68 -14.60
N GLU A 212 -28.81 6.18 -13.76
CA GLU A 212 -29.86 5.23 -14.12
C GLU A 212 -31.24 5.92 -14.03
N GLN A 213 -32.33 5.26 -14.47
CA GLN A 213 -33.68 5.86 -14.56
C GLN A 213 -34.79 4.91 -14.10
N ASN A 214 -34.43 3.81 -13.44
CA ASN A 214 -35.30 2.66 -13.27
C ASN A 214 -35.92 2.59 -11.87
N THR A 215 -35.52 3.47 -10.95
CA THR A 215 -36.08 3.56 -9.60
C THR A 215 -37.50 4.13 -9.61
N SER A 216 -38.51 3.27 -9.75
CA SER A 216 -39.90 3.70 -10.02
C SER A 216 -40.84 3.72 -8.80
N THR A 217 -40.40 3.22 -7.63
CA THR A 217 -41.27 3.15 -6.43
C THR A 217 -40.47 3.52 -5.17
N PRO A 218 -41.03 4.26 -4.20
CA PRO A 218 -40.43 4.46 -2.88
C PRO A 218 -40.07 3.11 -2.24
N GLY A 219 -38.80 2.73 -2.39
CA GLY A 219 -38.26 1.46 -1.97
C GLY A 219 -37.52 1.59 -0.64
N ASN A 220 -37.60 0.59 0.22
CA ASN A 220 -36.84 0.54 1.48
C ASN A 220 -35.36 0.12 1.26
N SER A 221 -34.77 0.38 0.09
CA SER A 221 -33.42 -0.06 -0.25
C SER A 221 -32.37 0.70 0.55
N THR A 222 -31.89 0.07 1.62
CA THR A 222 -30.80 0.59 2.47
C THR A 222 -29.47 -0.12 2.21
N ASN A 223 -29.44 -0.93 1.14
CA ASN A 223 -28.34 -1.85 0.81
C ASN A 223 -27.05 -1.08 0.48
N TRP A 224 -25.94 -1.59 0.97
CA TRP A 224 -24.60 -1.07 0.68
C TRP A 224 -24.14 -1.45 -0.71
N ARG A 225 -24.64 -2.57 -1.24
CA ARG A 225 -24.43 -3.02 -2.61
C ARG A 225 -25.70 -3.63 -3.21
N SER A 226 -25.88 -3.48 -4.51
CA SER A 226 -26.92 -4.20 -5.26
C SER A 226 -26.50 -4.50 -6.69
N THR A 227 -27.14 -5.52 -7.26
CA THR A 227 -27.13 -5.84 -8.70
C THR A 227 -28.28 -5.17 -9.45
N LEU A 228 -29.32 -4.72 -8.75
CA LEU A 228 -30.52 -4.16 -9.34
C LEU A 228 -30.37 -2.64 -9.46
N ASP A 229 -30.66 -2.14 -10.66
CA ASP A 229 -30.72 -0.71 -10.96
C ASP A 229 -31.96 -0.03 -10.37
N THR A 230 -32.94 -0.81 -9.89
CA THR A 230 -34.12 -0.29 -9.18
C THR A 230 -33.86 0.02 -7.70
N ASP A 231 -32.69 -0.35 -7.17
CA ASP A 231 -32.35 -0.21 -5.74
C ASP A 231 -31.59 1.09 -5.44
N GLY A 232 -31.08 1.77 -6.47
CA GLY A 232 -30.21 2.93 -6.37
C GLY A 232 -29.33 3.16 -7.61
N ALA A 233 -28.55 4.24 -7.55
CA ALA A 233 -27.68 4.70 -8.62
C ALA A 233 -26.29 4.02 -8.65
N GLU A 234 -25.59 4.20 -9.76
CA GLU A 234 -24.25 3.65 -9.93
C GLU A 234 -23.20 4.35 -9.05
N LYS A 235 -22.27 3.54 -8.54
CA LYS A 235 -21.09 4.01 -7.81
C LYS A 235 -20.06 4.63 -8.76
N GLY A 236 -19.19 5.48 -8.22
CA GLY A 236 -18.03 6.00 -8.94
C GLY A 236 -16.94 4.95 -9.16
N GLU A 237 -16.18 5.09 -10.25
CA GLU A 237 -15.01 4.26 -10.52
C GLU A 237 -13.90 4.53 -9.50
N SER A 238 -13.15 3.48 -9.16
CA SER A 238 -12.15 3.50 -8.10
C SER A 238 -10.92 2.66 -8.45
N ILE A 239 -9.97 2.60 -7.52
CA ILE A 239 -8.84 1.65 -7.57
C ILE A 239 -9.26 0.17 -7.53
N ALA A 240 -10.49 -0.14 -7.13
CA ALA A 240 -11.01 -1.51 -7.20
C ALA A 240 -11.52 -1.87 -8.60
N GLY A 241 -11.79 -0.88 -9.46
CA GLY A 241 -12.36 -1.07 -10.79
C GLY A 241 -13.53 -0.12 -11.10
N PRO A 242 -14.07 -0.17 -12.33
CA PRO A 242 -15.35 0.47 -12.67
C PRO A 242 -16.52 -0.22 -11.98
N ALA A 243 -17.64 0.49 -11.82
CA ALA A 243 -18.85 -0.01 -11.17
C ALA A 243 -19.33 -1.36 -11.73
N SER A 244 -19.24 -1.55 -13.05
CA SER A 244 -19.61 -2.79 -13.74
C SER A 244 -18.76 -4.01 -13.38
N SER A 245 -17.58 -3.82 -12.79
CA SER A 245 -16.69 -4.90 -12.34
C SER A 245 -16.84 -5.26 -10.86
N LEU A 246 -17.59 -4.47 -10.09
CA LEU A 246 -17.78 -4.68 -8.66
C LEU A 246 -18.77 -5.83 -8.44
N SER A 247 -18.30 -6.92 -7.84
CA SER A 247 -19.10 -8.12 -7.58
C SER A 247 -20.38 -7.80 -6.79
N ASN A 248 -21.52 -7.92 -7.47
CA ASN A 248 -22.86 -7.60 -6.97
C ASN A 248 -22.97 -6.21 -6.32
N GLY A 249 -22.18 -5.25 -6.79
CA GLY A 249 -22.09 -3.94 -6.18
C GLY A 249 -21.93 -2.81 -7.18
N ARG A 250 -22.55 -2.92 -8.35
CA ARG A 250 -22.64 -1.81 -9.29
C ARG A 250 -23.43 -0.65 -8.70
N TYR A 251 -24.52 -0.98 -8.01
CA TYR A 251 -25.43 -0.04 -7.35
C TYR A 251 -25.29 -0.10 -5.83
N GLY A 252 -25.89 0.84 -5.12
CA GLY A 252 -25.92 0.85 -3.66
C GLY A 252 -25.15 2.02 -3.05
N ARG A 253 -25.37 2.28 -1.75
CA ARG A 253 -24.79 3.43 -1.06
C ARG A 253 -23.33 3.28 -0.62
N GLY A 254 -22.80 2.05 -0.59
CA GLY A 254 -21.43 1.80 -0.14
C GLY A 254 -20.38 2.38 -1.07
N ALA A 255 -19.35 3.02 -0.53
CA ALA A 255 -18.26 3.61 -1.31
C ALA A 255 -17.21 2.55 -1.69
N PRO A 256 -16.98 2.22 -2.99
CA PRO A 256 -15.98 1.24 -3.39
C PRO A 256 -14.59 1.88 -3.37
N ALA A 257 -13.77 1.54 -2.36
CA ALA A 257 -12.47 2.18 -2.14
C ALA A 257 -12.58 3.71 -2.18
N ASN A 258 -11.87 4.38 -3.10
CA ASN A 258 -11.89 5.83 -3.25
C ASN A 258 -13.00 6.36 -4.19
N GLY A 259 -13.81 5.50 -4.80
CA GLY A 259 -15.01 5.91 -5.51
C GLY A 259 -16.14 6.27 -4.53
N GLY A 260 -17.01 7.20 -4.92
CA GLY A 260 -18.22 7.53 -4.17
C GLY A 260 -19.30 6.46 -4.32
N GLY A 261 -20.08 6.21 -3.27
CA GLY A 261 -21.28 5.37 -3.35
C GLY A 261 -22.39 6.05 -4.16
N GLY A 262 -23.24 5.28 -4.83
CA GLY A 262 -24.42 5.82 -5.51
C GLY A 262 -25.49 6.28 -4.52
N GLY A 263 -26.47 7.02 -5.01
CA GLY A 263 -27.75 7.21 -4.33
C GLY A 263 -28.47 5.87 -4.11
N ASN A 264 -29.25 5.76 -3.04
CA ASN A 264 -30.10 4.59 -2.76
C ASN A 264 -31.55 5.00 -2.62
N SER A 265 -32.42 3.98 -2.69
CA SER A 265 -33.87 4.18 -2.61
C SER A 265 -34.29 5.23 -3.64
N HIS A 266 -35.46 5.84 -3.45
CA HIS A 266 -35.98 6.79 -4.41
C HIS A 266 -35.30 8.17 -4.25
N ASN A 267 -34.53 8.56 -5.26
CA ASN A 267 -33.86 9.85 -5.42
C ASN A 267 -32.92 10.24 -4.26
N GLY A 268 -32.16 9.27 -3.75
CA GLY A 268 -31.02 9.53 -2.85
C GLY A 268 -29.82 10.17 -3.59
N GLY A 269 -29.09 11.05 -2.91
CA GLY A 269 -27.92 11.73 -3.50
C GLY A 269 -26.68 10.84 -3.59
N GLY A 270 -25.83 11.09 -4.58
CA GLY A 270 -24.54 10.39 -4.75
C GLY A 270 -23.45 10.88 -3.79
N GLY A 271 -22.60 9.97 -3.32
CA GLY A 271 -21.42 10.29 -2.50
C GLY A 271 -20.26 10.82 -3.34
N GLY A 272 -19.45 11.72 -2.80
CA GLY A 272 -18.27 12.26 -3.48
C GLY A 272 -17.12 11.24 -3.55
N GLY A 273 -16.29 11.31 -4.60
CA GLY A 273 -15.06 10.51 -4.73
C GLY A 273 -13.95 11.02 -3.80
N ALA A 274 -12.82 10.32 -3.71
CA ALA A 274 -11.70 10.68 -2.84
C ALA A 274 -10.33 10.34 -3.42
N ASN A 275 -9.28 10.81 -2.75
CA ASN A 275 -7.90 10.48 -3.07
C ASN A 275 -6.96 10.66 -1.85
N GLY A 276 -6.61 11.88 -1.48
CA GLY A 276 -5.73 12.17 -0.34
C GLY A 276 -6.52 12.28 0.95
N GLY A 277 -5.82 12.20 2.09
CA GLY A 277 -6.39 12.37 3.42
C GLY A 277 -5.98 11.26 4.40
N SER A 278 -6.42 11.36 5.65
CA SER A 278 -6.13 10.35 6.68
C SER A 278 -7.08 9.15 6.56
N THR A 279 -6.56 7.96 6.31
CA THR A 279 -7.38 6.73 6.30
C THR A 279 -8.00 6.41 7.66
N ALA A 280 -7.37 6.83 8.76
CA ALA A 280 -7.85 6.62 10.12
C ALA A 280 -9.05 7.51 10.50
N LEU A 281 -9.23 8.66 9.82
CA LEU A 281 -10.33 9.59 10.09
C LEU A 281 -11.53 9.40 9.15
N TRP A 282 -11.50 8.41 8.26
CA TRP A 282 -12.61 8.20 7.34
C TRP A 282 -13.76 7.49 8.04
N ASN A 283 -14.97 8.03 7.90
CA ASN A 283 -16.20 7.34 8.32
C ASN A 283 -17.30 7.34 7.24
N GLY A 284 -17.00 7.89 6.07
CA GLY A 284 -17.88 7.91 4.90
C GLY A 284 -19.06 8.90 4.97
N LYS A 285 -19.24 9.58 6.11
CA LYS A 285 -20.34 10.54 6.33
C LYS A 285 -19.98 11.98 5.95
N GLY A 286 -18.71 12.25 5.65
CA GLY A 286 -18.22 13.59 5.28
C GLY A 286 -18.31 14.64 6.39
N ASN A 287 -18.21 15.90 6.02
CA ASN A 287 -18.16 17.02 6.97
C ASN A 287 -19.44 17.88 6.87
N PRO A 288 -20.40 17.76 7.80
CA PRO A 288 -21.56 18.64 7.86
C PRO A 288 -21.12 20.08 8.19
N HIS A 289 -21.77 21.05 7.55
CA HIS A 289 -21.54 22.45 7.87
C HIS A 289 -22.55 22.93 8.92
N ASN A 290 -22.07 23.72 9.87
CA ASN A 290 -22.87 24.36 10.92
C ASN A 290 -22.94 25.86 10.67
N LEU A 291 -23.51 26.26 9.53
CA LEU A 291 -23.58 27.66 9.13
C LEU A 291 -24.42 28.52 10.09
N ASN A 292 -25.33 27.90 10.84
CA ASN A 292 -26.17 28.54 11.86
C ASN A 292 -26.76 27.51 12.84
N ALA A 293 -27.50 27.99 13.85
CA ALA A 293 -28.15 27.17 14.87
C ALA A 293 -29.23 26.22 14.31
N ASN A 294 -29.93 26.62 13.24
CA ASN A 294 -30.95 25.79 12.60
C ASN A 294 -30.32 24.54 11.99
N TRP A 295 -29.19 24.69 11.30
CA TRP A 295 -28.48 23.56 10.68
C TRP A 295 -27.88 22.62 11.74
N THR A 296 -27.33 23.19 12.81
CA THR A 296 -26.84 22.40 13.96
C THR A 296 -27.96 21.54 14.55
N THR A 297 -29.15 22.12 14.70
CA THR A 297 -30.34 21.40 15.20
C THR A 297 -30.76 20.30 14.22
N ALA A 298 -30.89 20.62 12.94
CA ALA A 298 -31.28 19.66 11.90
C ALA A 298 -30.33 18.47 11.80
N TRP A 299 -29.01 18.68 11.87
CA TRP A 299 -28.04 17.59 11.88
C TRP A 299 -28.19 16.69 13.11
N ASN A 300 -28.41 17.28 14.28
CA ASN A 300 -28.53 16.53 15.52
C ASN A 300 -29.86 15.76 15.65
N LEU A 301 -30.87 16.06 14.82
CA LEU A 301 -32.07 15.24 14.70
C LEU A 301 -31.82 13.91 13.97
N GLU A 302 -30.82 13.83 13.10
CA GLU A 302 -30.41 12.55 12.50
C GLU A 302 -29.71 11.68 13.54
N ALA A 303 -28.73 12.24 14.24
CA ALA A 303 -28.01 11.57 15.31
C ALA A 303 -27.39 12.62 16.25
N VAL A 304 -27.44 12.36 17.55
CA VAL A 304 -26.89 13.25 18.58
C VAL A 304 -25.40 13.52 18.30
N GLY A 305 -25.03 14.79 18.20
CA GLY A 305 -23.66 15.23 17.96
C GLY A 305 -23.19 15.16 16.51
N PHE A 306 -24.05 14.76 15.56
CA PHE A 306 -23.66 14.62 14.16
C PHE A 306 -23.21 15.95 13.52
N ALA A 307 -23.69 17.09 14.01
CA ALA A 307 -23.23 18.41 13.57
C ALA A 307 -21.69 18.59 13.70
N LEU A 308 -21.04 17.86 14.60
CA LEU A 308 -19.59 17.92 14.83
C LEU A 308 -18.82 16.79 14.12
N ASN A 309 -19.48 16.00 13.27
CA ASN A 309 -18.83 14.92 12.57
C ASN A 309 -17.67 15.44 11.71
N THR A 310 -16.55 14.73 11.75
CA THR A 310 -15.44 14.96 10.85
C THR A 310 -15.11 13.67 10.12
N SER A 311 -14.89 13.77 8.81
CA SER A 311 -14.42 12.67 7.99
C SER A 311 -13.37 13.16 6.99
N SER A 312 -12.32 12.38 6.81
CA SER A 312 -11.50 12.47 5.61
C SER A 312 -12.24 11.87 4.40
N GLY A 313 -11.70 12.07 3.19
CA GLY A 313 -12.26 11.51 1.96
C GLY A 313 -13.46 12.26 1.42
N GLY A 314 -14.36 11.58 0.71
CA GLY A 314 -15.54 12.18 0.10
C GLY A 314 -16.61 12.54 1.13
N GLY A 315 -17.47 13.49 0.74
CA GLY A 315 -18.72 13.82 1.39
C GLY A 315 -19.82 12.83 1.04
N ARG A 316 -20.81 12.66 1.91
CA ARG A 316 -21.96 11.79 1.63
C ARG A 316 -23.03 12.52 0.83
N GLY A 317 -23.81 11.77 0.07
CA GLY A 317 -25.01 12.26 -0.60
C GLY A 317 -26.17 12.56 0.36
N GLY A 318 -27.12 13.34 -0.13
CA GLY A 318 -28.30 13.79 0.59
C GLY A 318 -29.36 12.70 0.78
N TYR A 319 -30.38 13.06 1.56
CA TYR A 319 -31.50 12.18 1.89
C TYR A 319 -32.38 11.86 0.69
N SER A 320 -33.13 10.76 0.74
CA SER A 320 -34.08 10.38 -0.31
C SER A 320 -35.28 11.33 -0.42
N TRP A 321 -36.13 11.08 -1.41
CA TRP A 321 -37.32 11.85 -1.71
C TRP A 321 -38.26 12.08 -0.51
N SER A 322 -38.91 13.25 -0.49
CA SER A 322 -40.10 13.52 0.33
C SER A 322 -41.09 14.41 -0.42
N SER A 323 -42.39 14.21 -0.15
CA SER A 323 -43.48 14.96 -0.80
C SER A 323 -44.27 15.90 0.12
N ASN A 324 -44.01 15.87 1.44
CA ASN A 324 -44.63 16.79 2.40
C ASN A 324 -43.69 17.91 2.87
N PHE A 325 -44.28 19.08 3.13
CA PHE A 325 -43.61 20.28 3.63
C PHE A 325 -43.41 20.30 5.15
N ASN A 326 -42.59 19.40 5.69
CA ASN A 326 -42.23 19.45 7.11
C ASN A 326 -41.03 20.35 7.37
N ASN A 327 -40.87 20.77 8.62
CA ASN A 327 -39.73 21.59 9.02
C ASN A 327 -38.51 20.71 9.38
N PRO A 328 -37.37 20.83 8.67
CA PRO A 328 -36.19 19.99 8.88
C PRO A 328 -35.50 20.22 10.24
N ILE A 329 -35.86 21.27 10.99
CA ILE A 329 -35.30 21.54 12.33
C ILE A 329 -36.12 20.92 13.45
N THR A 330 -37.31 20.38 13.16
CA THR A 330 -38.18 19.71 14.16
C THR A 330 -38.54 18.28 13.78
N THR A 331 -38.42 17.92 12.50
CA THR A 331 -38.81 16.60 12.00
C THR A 331 -37.59 15.87 11.45
N ALA A 332 -37.17 14.80 12.14
CA ALA A 332 -35.99 14.03 11.77
C ALA A 332 -36.12 13.34 10.40
N PRO A 333 -35.02 13.12 9.65
CA PRO A 333 -35.03 12.27 8.46
C PRO A 333 -35.49 10.84 8.82
N GLY A 334 -36.23 10.20 7.91
CA GLY A 334 -36.84 8.87 8.13
C GLY A 334 -38.19 8.88 8.85
N ASN A 335 -38.66 10.04 9.34
CA ASN A 335 -39.99 10.16 9.94
C ASN A 335 -41.10 10.07 8.86
N ALA A 336 -42.13 9.25 9.11
CA ALA A 336 -43.24 9.06 8.18
C ALA A 336 -44.03 10.33 7.84
N ALA A 337 -43.95 11.38 8.67
CA ALA A 337 -44.59 12.67 8.40
C ALA A 337 -44.11 13.32 7.09
N TRP A 338 -42.88 13.00 6.65
CA TRP A 338 -42.32 13.48 5.38
C TRP A 338 -43.03 12.93 4.13
N ALA A 339 -43.78 11.82 4.25
CA ALA A 339 -44.33 11.08 3.12
C ALA A 339 -43.28 10.74 2.06
N GLY A 340 -43.72 10.23 0.91
CA GLY A 340 -42.83 9.78 -0.17
C GLY A 340 -41.87 8.69 0.32
N ASP A 341 -40.56 8.92 0.22
CA ASP A 341 -39.53 8.02 0.77
C ASP A 341 -39.00 8.49 2.13
N ASN A 342 -39.81 9.23 2.88
CA ASN A 342 -39.57 9.65 4.27
C ASN A 342 -38.27 10.43 4.49
N ARG A 343 -37.64 10.97 3.43
CA ARG A 343 -36.36 11.68 3.55
C ARG A 343 -35.31 10.85 4.30
N LYS A 344 -35.17 9.57 3.96
CA LYS A 344 -34.29 8.64 4.68
C LYS A 344 -32.83 9.02 4.49
N ASN A 345 -32.00 8.70 5.48
CA ASN A 345 -30.56 8.76 5.34
C ASN A 345 -30.02 7.57 4.54
N VAL A 346 -30.19 7.64 3.23
CA VAL A 346 -29.76 6.62 2.26
C VAL A 346 -28.83 7.18 1.19
N GLY A 347 -28.39 8.43 1.28
CA GLY A 347 -27.37 8.97 0.37
C GLY A 347 -26.08 8.14 0.36
N GLY A 348 -25.40 8.15 -0.79
CA GLY A 348 -24.16 7.45 -1.04
C GLY A 348 -23.05 7.89 -0.10
N TYR A 349 -22.25 6.94 0.39
CA TYR A 349 -21.10 7.24 1.23
C TYR A 349 -19.98 7.88 0.41
N GLY A 350 -19.25 8.80 1.04
CA GLY A 350 -18.08 9.40 0.41
C GLY A 350 -16.92 8.41 0.28
N GLY A 351 -16.18 8.50 -0.83
CA GLY A 351 -15.00 7.69 -1.11
C GLY A 351 -13.95 7.76 -0.01
N ARG A 352 -13.16 6.69 0.12
CA ARG A 352 -12.06 6.57 1.09
C ARG A 352 -10.80 7.28 0.60
N PRO A 353 -10.08 8.04 1.45
CA PRO A 353 -8.73 8.45 1.10
C PRO A 353 -7.83 7.22 0.97
N LEU A 354 -6.74 7.36 0.24
CA LEU A 354 -5.77 6.32 -0.08
C LEU A 354 -4.46 6.57 0.66
N THR A 355 -3.77 5.49 1.03
CA THR A 355 -2.42 5.59 1.57
C THR A 355 -1.39 5.67 0.44
N TYR A 356 -0.54 6.70 0.50
CA TYR A 356 0.62 6.88 -0.39
C TYR A 356 1.89 6.25 0.20
N ALA A 357 1.76 5.49 1.30
CA ALA A 357 2.83 4.68 1.84
C ALA A 357 3.40 3.73 0.76
N ALA A 358 4.68 3.39 0.85
CA ALA A 358 5.43 2.62 -0.14
C ALA A 358 5.57 3.28 -1.54
N GLY A 359 5.34 4.60 -1.63
CA GLY A 359 5.58 5.36 -2.86
C GLY A 359 4.60 5.05 -3.98
N LYS A 360 3.34 4.75 -3.66
CA LYS A 360 2.27 4.53 -4.64
C LYS A 360 1.74 5.85 -5.21
N ILE A 361 1.08 5.79 -6.37
CA ILE A 361 0.44 6.93 -7.02
C ILE A 361 -0.97 6.60 -7.51
N PHE A 362 -1.91 7.55 -7.40
CA PHE A 362 -3.32 7.30 -7.74
C PHE A 362 -3.98 8.49 -8.45
N MET A 363 -4.99 8.20 -9.26
CA MET A 363 -5.95 9.20 -9.73
C MET A 363 -7.01 9.47 -8.65
N GLY A 364 -7.72 10.59 -8.78
CA GLY A 364 -8.94 10.85 -8.02
C GLY A 364 -10.02 9.82 -8.35
N GLY A 365 -10.76 9.38 -7.33
CA GLY A 365 -11.93 8.53 -7.50
C GLY A 365 -13.11 9.31 -8.09
N GLY A 366 -13.95 8.65 -8.87
CA GLY A 366 -15.20 9.24 -9.34
C GLY A 366 -16.22 9.38 -8.20
N GLY A 367 -17.06 10.41 -8.25
CA GLY A 367 -18.26 10.49 -7.42
C GLY A 367 -19.31 9.47 -7.86
N GLY A 368 -20.22 9.09 -6.96
CA GLY A 368 -21.40 8.28 -7.31
C GLY A 368 -22.49 9.13 -7.96
N ALA A 369 -23.34 8.52 -8.77
CA ALA A 369 -24.50 9.19 -9.35
C ALA A 369 -25.59 9.43 -8.30
N GLY A 370 -26.45 10.41 -8.57
CA GLY A 370 -27.74 10.54 -7.89
C GLY A 370 -28.74 9.54 -8.47
N ASP A 371 -29.60 9.00 -7.63
CA ASP A 371 -30.73 8.16 -8.08
C ASP A 371 -31.76 9.02 -8.83
N SER A 372 -32.37 8.44 -9.87
CA SER A 372 -33.24 9.20 -10.78
C SER A 372 -34.37 8.34 -11.34
N ASN A 373 -35.49 9.00 -11.68
CA ASN A 373 -36.61 8.35 -12.36
C ASN A 373 -37.38 9.27 -13.33
N ASN A 374 -36.91 10.51 -13.53
CA ASN A 374 -37.55 11.50 -14.40
C ASN A 374 -36.59 12.16 -15.40
N ASN A 375 -35.44 11.54 -15.67
CA ASN A 375 -34.41 11.98 -16.64
C ASN A 375 -33.76 13.34 -16.32
N VAL A 376 -33.79 13.79 -15.07
CA VAL A 376 -33.18 15.07 -14.66
C VAL A 376 -32.06 14.92 -13.64
N GLY A 377 -31.77 13.71 -13.18
CA GLY A 377 -30.69 13.43 -12.24
C GLY A 377 -29.31 13.49 -12.90
N THR A 378 -28.27 13.53 -12.07
CA THR A 378 -26.90 13.83 -12.55
C THR A 378 -25.92 12.70 -12.27
N PRO A 379 -24.98 12.45 -13.20
CA PRO A 379 -23.90 11.50 -12.97
C PRO A 379 -22.95 12.04 -11.89
N GLY A 380 -22.13 11.15 -11.35
CA GLY A 380 -21.03 11.58 -10.49
C GLY A 380 -19.96 12.37 -11.26
N GLY A 381 -19.22 13.20 -10.56
CA GLY A 381 -18.06 13.91 -11.11
C GLY A 381 -16.86 12.98 -11.30
N ASN A 382 -16.13 13.13 -12.40
CA ASN A 382 -14.86 12.44 -12.61
C ASN A 382 -13.79 12.94 -11.63
N GLY A 383 -12.91 12.05 -11.17
CA GLY A 383 -11.78 12.43 -10.32
C GLY A 383 -10.70 13.22 -11.08
N GLY A 384 -9.76 13.81 -10.35
CA GLY A 384 -8.59 14.49 -10.92
C GLY A 384 -7.54 13.49 -11.45
N GLY A 385 -6.79 13.88 -12.47
CA GLY A 385 -5.69 13.09 -13.02
C GLY A 385 -4.40 13.17 -12.18
N ILE A 386 -3.30 12.74 -12.78
CA ILE A 386 -1.96 12.75 -12.20
C ILE A 386 -1.08 13.73 -12.99
N VAL A 387 -0.37 14.60 -12.28
CA VAL A 387 0.79 15.34 -12.80
C VAL A 387 2.04 14.80 -12.11
N TYR A 388 3.01 14.36 -12.91
CA TYR A 388 4.29 13.85 -12.45
C TYR A 388 5.43 14.61 -13.13
N LEU A 389 6.06 15.53 -12.40
CA LEU A 389 7.12 16.40 -12.91
C LEU A 389 8.45 16.08 -12.25
N LEU A 390 9.43 15.70 -13.06
CA LEU A 390 10.81 15.49 -12.68
C LEU A 390 11.66 16.64 -13.25
N SER A 391 12.43 17.33 -12.41
CA SER A 391 13.31 18.41 -12.87
C SER A 391 14.71 18.31 -12.27
N GLY A 392 15.74 18.29 -13.10
CA GLY A 392 17.16 18.35 -12.69
C GLY A 392 17.58 19.71 -12.13
N SER A 393 16.71 20.72 -12.19
CA SER A 393 16.98 22.06 -11.67
C SER A 393 15.72 22.69 -11.06
N THR A 394 15.74 24.01 -10.86
CA THR A 394 14.65 24.79 -10.26
C THR A 394 13.37 24.66 -11.09
N VAL A 395 12.25 24.44 -10.40
CA VAL A 395 10.90 24.57 -10.94
C VAL A 395 10.34 25.91 -10.48
N SER A 396 9.97 26.78 -11.41
CA SER A 396 9.58 28.17 -11.12
C SER A 396 8.45 28.66 -12.01
N GLY A 397 8.02 29.90 -11.81
CA GLY A 397 7.01 30.59 -12.62
C GLY A 397 5.88 31.14 -11.75
N SER A 398 4.85 31.70 -12.39
CA SER A 398 3.66 32.24 -11.72
C SER A 398 2.38 31.47 -12.05
N GLY A 399 2.51 30.34 -12.74
CA GLY A 399 1.41 29.56 -13.29
C GLY A 399 0.75 28.61 -12.30
N THR A 400 -0.15 27.78 -12.82
CA THR A 400 -0.96 26.85 -12.03
C THR A 400 -0.80 25.40 -12.46
N ILE A 401 -0.78 24.47 -11.51
CA ILE A 401 -0.94 23.03 -11.80
C ILE A 401 -2.24 22.56 -11.14
N ASN A 402 -3.17 22.09 -11.95
CA ASN A 402 -4.52 21.71 -11.53
C ASN A 402 -4.74 20.21 -11.75
N ALA A 403 -5.14 19.53 -10.69
CA ALA A 403 -5.59 18.14 -10.67
C ALA A 403 -6.89 18.06 -9.86
N ASN A 404 -7.82 18.99 -10.06
CA ASN A 404 -9.05 19.02 -9.28
C ASN A 404 -10.01 17.90 -9.70
N GLY A 405 -10.85 17.42 -8.79
CA GLY A 405 -12.02 16.62 -9.13
C GLY A 405 -13.07 17.47 -9.87
N ALA A 406 -13.83 16.86 -10.75
CA ALA A 406 -14.91 17.53 -11.46
C ALA A 406 -16.09 17.82 -10.52
N SER A 407 -16.61 19.05 -10.59
CA SER A 407 -17.86 19.41 -9.92
C SER A 407 -19.06 18.94 -10.74
N VAL A 408 -20.14 18.58 -10.07
CA VAL A 408 -21.38 18.15 -10.72
C VAL A 408 -22.30 19.35 -10.92
N ALA A 409 -22.91 19.44 -12.10
CA ALA A 409 -23.87 20.50 -12.42
C ALA A 409 -25.12 20.40 -11.54
N THR A 410 -25.90 21.47 -11.48
CA THR A 410 -27.19 21.47 -10.79
C THR A 410 -28.21 20.63 -11.59
N SER A 411 -28.93 19.72 -10.93
CA SER A 411 -30.12 19.09 -11.52
C SER A 411 -31.29 20.06 -11.49
N SER A 412 -32.06 20.12 -12.59
CA SER A 412 -33.20 21.02 -12.73
C SER A 412 -34.35 20.33 -13.44
N GLY A 413 -35.54 20.32 -12.84
CA GLY A 413 -36.73 19.65 -13.37
C GLY A 413 -37.91 19.71 -12.41
N THR A 414 -39.10 19.36 -12.93
CA THR A 414 -40.31 19.13 -12.14
C THR A 414 -41.08 17.95 -12.76
N PRO A 415 -41.17 16.77 -12.09
CA PRO A 415 -40.53 16.44 -10.82
C PRO A 415 -38.98 16.44 -10.85
N GLY A 416 -38.35 16.56 -9.70
CA GLY A 416 -36.88 16.56 -9.54
C GLY A 416 -36.25 15.18 -9.36
N ASP A 417 -34.93 15.09 -9.59
CA ASP A 417 -34.10 13.90 -9.35
C ASP A 417 -32.80 14.29 -8.62
N ALA A 418 -32.11 13.30 -8.04
CA ALA A 418 -30.99 13.54 -7.15
C ALA A 418 -29.70 14.03 -7.84
N GLY A 419 -28.88 14.73 -7.04
CA GLY A 419 -27.56 15.21 -7.42
C GLY A 419 -26.48 14.12 -7.26
N GLY A 420 -25.59 14.00 -8.25
CA GLY A 420 -24.39 13.18 -8.19
C GLY A 420 -23.30 13.80 -7.31
N GLY A 421 -22.45 12.97 -6.73
CA GLY A 421 -21.33 13.42 -5.91
C GLY A 421 -20.17 13.97 -6.73
N GLY A 422 -19.43 14.94 -6.17
CA GLY A 422 -18.25 15.51 -6.81
C GLY A 422 -17.08 14.52 -6.91
N GLY A 423 -16.24 14.67 -7.94
CA GLY A 423 -15.05 13.82 -8.09
C GLY A 423 -13.98 14.12 -7.05
N GLY A 424 -13.17 13.12 -6.68
CA GLY A 424 -12.01 13.32 -5.80
C GLY A 424 -10.89 14.10 -6.49
N GLY A 425 -10.12 14.89 -5.73
CA GLY A 425 -8.88 15.50 -6.22
C GLY A 425 -7.89 14.45 -6.72
N GLY A 426 -6.99 14.85 -7.63
CA GLY A 426 -5.97 14.00 -8.22
C GLY A 426 -4.62 14.07 -7.49
N THR A 427 -3.55 13.73 -8.21
CA THR A 427 -2.18 13.78 -7.68
C THR A 427 -1.34 14.83 -8.40
N ILE A 428 -0.58 15.62 -7.65
CA ILE A 428 0.50 16.47 -8.15
C ILE A 428 1.79 16.04 -7.45
N PHE A 429 2.74 15.50 -8.22
CA PHE A 429 4.05 15.12 -7.75
C PHE A 429 5.12 15.94 -8.48
N ILE A 430 5.93 16.69 -7.75
CA ILE A 430 7.04 17.49 -8.28
C ILE A 430 8.31 17.12 -7.52
N TYR A 431 9.25 16.50 -8.23
CA TYR A 431 10.56 16.21 -7.71
C TYR A 431 11.62 17.04 -8.43
N SER A 432 12.40 17.79 -7.64
CA SER A 432 13.50 18.62 -8.15
C SER A 432 14.80 18.18 -7.48
N TYR A 433 15.84 17.87 -8.25
CA TYR A 433 17.09 17.34 -7.69
C TYR A 433 17.88 18.42 -6.96
N SER A 434 17.73 18.48 -5.63
CA SER A 434 18.42 19.44 -4.74
C SER A 434 18.18 20.92 -5.06
N ALA A 435 17.14 21.22 -5.84
CA ALA A 435 16.75 22.58 -6.19
C ALA A 435 15.35 22.90 -5.66
N THR A 436 14.94 24.16 -5.80
CA THR A 436 13.73 24.72 -5.21
C THR A 436 12.55 24.59 -6.17
N VAL A 437 11.34 24.39 -5.62
CA VAL A 437 10.07 24.56 -6.35
C VAL A 437 9.40 25.82 -5.83
N THR A 438 9.16 26.82 -6.70
CA THR A 438 8.72 28.15 -6.26
C THR A 438 7.74 28.88 -7.17
N GLY A 439 6.94 29.78 -6.60
CA GLY A 439 6.07 30.74 -7.30
C GLY A 439 4.77 30.18 -7.89
N LEU A 440 4.56 28.86 -7.83
CA LEU A 440 3.40 28.19 -8.42
C LEU A 440 2.22 28.08 -7.46
N THR A 441 1.02 27.98 -8.04
CA THR A 441 -0.19 27.53 -7.35
C THR A 441 -0.54 26.09 -7.77
N LEU A 442 -0.61 25.18 -6.81
CA LEU A 442 -0.92 23.77 -7.01
C LEU A 442 -2.29 23.46 -6.42
N ASN A 443 -3.21 22.95 -7.24
CA ASN A 443 -4.60 22.68 -6.86
C ASN A 443 -4.94 21.22 -7.11
N ALA A 444 -5.18 20.46 -6.04
CA ALA A 444 -5.74 19.12 -6.09
C ALA A 444 -6.98 19.06 -5.19
N ASN A 445 -7.97 19.93 -5.45
CA ASN A 445 -9.18 20.01 -4.66
C ASN A 445 -10.21 18.96 -5.12
N GLY A 446 -11.10 18.55 -4.23
CA GLY A 446 -12.30 17.80 -4.61
C GLY A 446 -13.30 18.66 -5.37
N GLY A 447 -14.12 18.03 -6.22
CA GLY A 447 -15.21 18.69 -6.95
C GLY A 447 -16.45 18.89 -6.07
N ASN A 448 -17.28 19.88 -6.39
CA ASN A 448 -18.52 20.12 -5.66
C ASN A 448 -19.61 19.11 -6.05
N GLY A 449 -20.46 18.73 -5.09
CA GLY A 449 -21.61 17.87 -5.32
C GLY A 449 -22.76 18.57 -6.06
N GLY A 450 -23.57 17.80 -6.76
CA GLY A 450 -24.70 18.29 -7.56
C GLY A 450 -25.79 18.89 -6.67
N SER A 451 -26.18 20.12 -6.97
CA SER A 451 -27.31 20.80 -6.31
C SER A 451 -28.62 20.48 -7.02
N GLN A 452 -29.74 20.72 -6.35
CA GLN A 452 -31.07 20.69 -6.95
C GLN A 452 -31.65 22.10 -7.10
N ASN A 453 -32.27 22.35 -8.25
CA ASN A 453 -33.06 23.54 -8.51
C ASN A 453 -34.46 23.13 -8.97
N LEU A 454 -35.41 23.10 -8.03
CA LEU A 454 -36.79 22.66 -8.25
C LEU A 454 -37.70 23.86 -8.51
N ASN A 455 -38.43 23.81 -9.63
CA ASN A 455 -39.39 24.83 -10.03
C ASN A 455 -40.81 24.40 -9.60
N ASN A 456 -41.13 24.62 -8.33
CA ASN A 456 -42.50 24.66 -7.78
C ASN A 456 -43.24 23.30 -7.56
N GLY A 457 -42.67 22.40 -6.74
CA GLY A 457 -43.13 21.00 -6.58
C GLY A 457 -43.94 20.60 -5.33
N GLY A 458 -43.83 21.17 -4.13
CA GLY A 458 -42.60 21.13 -3.34
C GLY A 458 -42.37 19.75 -2.70
N GLU A 459 -41.82 18.89 -3.54
CA GLU A 459 -41.00 17.75 -3.16
C GLU A 459 -39.54 18.17 -2.90
N VAL A 460 -38.74 17.24 -2.37
CA VAL A 460 -37.30 17.41 -2.11
C VAL A 460 -36.59 16.10 -2.38
N GLU A 461 -35.45 16.12 -3.08
CA GLU A 461 -34.59 14.94 -3.24
C GLU A 461 -33.18 15.14 -2.66
N GLY A 462 -32.33 14.13 -2.83
CA GLY A 462 -30.96 14.13 -2.34
C GLY A 462 -30.01 14.98 -3.18
N ASN A 463 -29.25 15.84 -2.52
CA ASN A 463 -28.13 16.55 -3.14
C ASN A 463 -26.87 15.67 -3.20
N GLY A 464 -25.91 16.00 -4.08
CA GLY A 464 -24.62 15.32 -4.14
C GLY A 464 -23.68 15.69 -3.00
N GLY A 465 -22.89 14.72 -2.52
CA GLY A 465 -21.78 14.96 -1.61
C GLY A 465 -20.56 15.58 -2.30
N GLY A 466 -19.81 16.42 -1.60
CA GLY A 466 -18.57 16.99 -2.14
C GLY A 466 -17.43 15.97 -2.27
N GLY A 467 -16.57 16.09 -3.26
CA GLY A 467 -15.39 15.22 -3.42
C GLY A 467 -14.31 15.49 -2.37
N GLY A 468 -13.54 14.48 -1.99
CA GLY A 468 -12.37 14.65 -1.12
C GLY A 468 -11.18 15.28 -1.84
N GLY A 469 -10.32 15.96 -1.10
CA GLY A 469 -9.07 16.52 -1.62
C GLY A 469 -8.09 15.47 -2.13
N GLY A 470 -7.12 15.91 -2.93
CA GLY A 470 -6.09 15.10 -3.58
C GLY A 470 -4.77 15.07 -2.82
N TYR A 471 -3.71 14.69 -3.54
CA TYR A 471 -2.36 14.54 -2.99
C TYR A 471 -1.38 15.48 -3.69
N ILE A 472 -0.64 16.28 -2.92
CA ILE A 472 0.42 17.15 -3.44
C ILE A 472 1.74 16.81 -2.75
N SER A 473 2.75 16.43 -3.52
CA SER A 473 4.10 16.20 -3.00
C SER A 473 5.14 16.97 -3.79
N THR A 474 5.98 17.75 -3.08
CA THR A 474 6.90 18.71 -3.70
C THR A 474 8.25 18.75 -2.99
N THR A 475 9.35 18.79 -3.74
CA THR A 475 10.70 19.02 -3.20
C THR A 475 10.94 20.50 -2.86
N ASN A 476 11.60 20.79 -1.74
CA ASN A 476 12.05 22.11 -1.30
C ASN A 476 11.09 23.26 -1.67
N PRO A 477 9.83 23.22 -1.18
CA PRO A 477 8.83 24.20 -1.59
C PRO A 477 9.09 25.57 -0.97
N VAL A 478 9.15 26.61 -1.79
CA VAL A 478 9.33 28.02 -1.37
C VAL A 478 8.30 28.89 -2.07
N LEU A 479 7.50 29.67 -1.33
CA LEU A 479 6.47 30.55 -1.92
C LEU A 479 5.48 29.79 -2.84
N LEU A 480 5.09 28.57 -2.46
CA LEU A 480 4.05 27.82 -3.16
C LEU A 480 2.69 27.98 -2.46
N THR A 481 1.64 28.16 -3.26
CA THR A 481 0.26 27.95 -2.79
C THR A 481 -0.12 26.50 -3.10
N ARG A 482 -0.56 25.74 -2.09
CA ARG A 482 -0.90 24.31 -2.25
C ARG A 482 -2.27 24.03 -1.64
N ASN A 483 -3.24 23.75 -2.51
CA ASN A 483 -4.64 23.57 -2.15
C ASN A 483 -5.05 22.12 -2.36
N VAL A 484 -5.49 21.48 -1.27
CA VAL A 484 -6.03 20.11 -1.25
C VAL A 484 -7.40 20.09 -0.58
N ASN A 485 -8.22 21.11 -0.82
CA ASN A 485 -9.50 21.26 -0.14
C ASN A 485 -10.49 20.16 -0.57
N GLY A 486 -11.40 19.77 0.33
CA GLY A 486 -12.60 19.03 -0.07
C GLY A 486 -13.54 19.94 -0.85
N GLY A 487 -14.28 19.36 -1.80
CA GLY A 487 -15.37 20.04 -2.49
C GLY A 487 -16.59 20.22 -1.58
N THR A 488 -17.42 21.20 -1.90
CA THR A 488 -18.63 21.50 -1.13
C THR A 488 -19.75 20.52 -1.47
N TYR A 489 -20.67 20.29 -0.52
CA TYR A 489 -21.94 19.59 -0.80
C TYR A 489 -22.81 20.38 -1.79
N GLY A 490 -23.72 19.68 -2.46
CA GLY A 490 -24.81 20.29 -3.22
C GLY A 490 -25.94 20.77 -2.31
N THR A 491 -26.71 21.75 -2.78
CA THR A 491 -27.84 22.34 -2.04
C THR A 491 -29.15 22.19 -2.78
N THR A 492 -30.27 22.27 -2.06
CA THR A 492 -31.61 22.37 -2.66
C THR A 492 -32.25 23.73 -2.36
N ASN A 493 -33.02 24.26 -3.31
CA ASN A 493 -33.85 25.45 -3.14
C ASN A 493 -35.31 25.13 -2.78
N ALA A 494 -35.65 23.86 -2.53
CA ALA A 494 -37.01 23.46 -2.23
C ALA A 494 -37.56 24.22 -1.00
N PRO A 495 -38.80 24.75 -1.04
CA PRO A 495 -39.36 25.56 0.04
C PRO A 495 -39.25 24.96 1.45
N PRO A 496 -39.47 23.64 1.70
CA PRO A 496 -39.34 23.11 3.04
C PRO A 496 -37.89 23.09 3.55
N MET A 497 -36.89 23.26 2.68
CA MET A 497 -35.46 23.15 2.99
C MET A 497 -34.75 24.50 3.12
N VAL A 498 -35.43 25.64 3.07
CA VAL A 498 -34.80 26.98 3.21
C VAL A 498 -33.96 27.12 4.48
N ASN A 499 -34.33 26.40 5.55
CA ASN A 499 -33.61 26.40 6.83
C ASN A 499 -32.52 25.31 6.94
N PHE A 500 -32.36 24.46 5.93
CA PHE A 500 -31.40 23.34 5.88
C PHE A 500 -31.14 22.87 4.44
N THR A 501 -30.52 23.73 3.62
CA THR A 501 -30.39 23.48 2.18
C THR A 501 -29.43 22.35 1.83
N ALA A 502 -28.56 21.92 2.75
CA ALA A 502 -27.70 20.74 2.55
C ALA A 502 -28.51 19.45 2.34
N ASN A 503 -29.71 19.35 2.95
CA ASN A 503 -30.60 18.20 2.87
C ASN A 503 -29.88 16.83 3.01
N GLY A 504 -28.98 16.72 4.00
CA GLY A 504 -28.28 15.47 4.30
C GLY A 504 -26.90 15.34 3.65
N ALA A 505 -26.62 16.10 2.59
CA ALA A 505 -25.33 16.07 1.91
C ALA A 505 -24.23 16.78 2.72
N THR A 506 -22.99 16.31 2.60
CA THR A 506 -21.85 16.86 3.34
C THR A 506 -20.66 17.15 2.44
N SER A 507 -19.77 18.04 2.89
CA SER A 507 -18.54 18.38 2.16
C SER A 507 -17.52 17.25 2.27
N GLY A 508 -16.63 17.16 1.29
CA GLY A 508 -15.45 16.30 1.37
C GLY A 508 -14.45 16.81 2.41
N GLY A 509 -13.56 15.93 2.85
CA GLY A 509 -12.40 16.27 3.68
C GLY A 509 -11.22 16.76 2.85
N ALA A 510 -10.32 17.49 3.49
CA ALA A 510 -9.06 17.89 2.87
C ALA A 510 -8.16 16.67 2.56
N GLY A 511 -7.33 16.83 1.54
CA GLY A 511 -6.36 15.85 1.07
C GLY A 511 -5.03 15.91 1.83
N THR A 512 -3.93 15.60 1.15
CA THR A 512 -2.61 15.48 1.79
C THR A 512 -1.55 16.29 1.07
N ILE A 513 -0.70 16.96 1.85
CA ILE A 513 0.48 17.68 1.37
C ILE A 513 1.73 17.03 1.98
N VAL A 514 2.71 16.73 1.14
CA VAL A 514 4.01 16.15 1.53
C VAL A 514 5.15 17.05 1.03
N ASN A 515 6.15 17.26 1.88
CA ASN A 515 7.39 17.95 1.53
C ASN A 515 8.49 16.91 1.32
N ASN A 516 9.37 17.17 0.35
CA ASN A 516 10.60 16.41 0.12
C ASN A 516 10.34 14.90 -0.08
N PRO A 517 9.58 14.52 -1.12
CA PRO A 517 9.42 13.11 -1.46
C PRO A 517 10.77 12.44 -1.73
N THR A 518 10.81 11.13 -1.54
CA THR A 518 11.96 10.29 -1.89
C THR A 518 12.28 10.39 -3.38
N ASN A 519 13.56 10.24 -3.72
CA ASN A 519 14.00 10.21 -5.11
C ASN A 519 13.29 9.06 -5.86
N PRO A 520 12.57 9.32 -6.96
CA PRO A 520 11.85 8.28 -7.67
C PRO A 520 12.73 7.34 -8.51
N TYR A 521 14.00 7.67 -8.69
CA TYR A 521 14.99 6.82 -9.36
C TYR A 521 15.82 5.98 -8.41
N THR A 522 15.80 6.27 -7.12
CA THR A 522 16.29 5.28 -6.16
C THR A 522 15.24 4.19 -6.12
N THR A 523 15.57 3.02 -6.70
CA THR A 523 14.84 1.82 -6.34
C THR A 523 14.86 1.74 -4.83
N PRO A 524 13.72 1.54 -4.15
CA PRO A 524 13.77 1.02 -2.80
C PRO A 524 14.56 -0.27 -2.96
N THR A 525 15.78 -0.30 -2.44
CA THR A 525 16.34 -1.57 -1.99
C THR A 525 15.31 -2.01 -0.96
N ALA A 526 14.40 -2.91 -1.35
CA ALA A 526 13.78 -3.78 -0.38
C ALA A 526 14.98 -4.48 0.24
N LEU A 527 15.42 -3.96 1.38
CA LEU A 527 16.27 -4.75 2.24
C LEU A 527 15.41 -5.99 2.55
N PRO A 528 15.94 -7.20 2.36
CA PRO A 528 15.29 -8.38 2.93
C PRO A 528 14.99 -8.10 4.40
N ILE A 529 14.01 -8.79 4.97
CA ILE A 529 13.72 -8.66 6.40
C ILE A 529 15.02 -8.79 7.18
N GLU A 530 15.29 -7.81 8.03
CA GLU A 530 16.42 -7.90 8.93
C GLU A 530 15.97 -8.71 10.15
N LEU A 531 16.17 -10.03 10.08
CA LEU A 531 15.93 -10.94 11.20
C LEU A 531 17.00 -10.71 12.26
N LYS A 532 16.57 -10.31 13.45
CA LYS A 532 17.47 -10.04 14.59
C LYS A 532 17.77 -11.31 15.37
N SER A 533 16.77 -12.15 15.60
CA SER A 533 16.94 -13.47 16.20
C SER A 533 15.82 -14.42 15.81
N PHE A 534 16.13 -15.71 15.84
CA PHE A 534 15.18 -16.82 15.81
C PHE A 534 15.73 -17.87 16.77
N ASP A 535 14.91 -18.27 17.75
CA ASP A 535 15.32 -19.11 18.87
C ASP A 535 14.28 -20.21 19.11
N ALA A 536 14.73 -21.38 19.56
CA ALA A 536 13.89 -22.50 19.98
C ALA A 536 14.22 -22.91 21.41
N ASN A 537 13.24 -22.83 22.31
CA ASN A 537 13.41 -23.10 23.73
C ASN A 537 12.54 -24.30 24.16
N PRO A 538 13.12 -25.38 24.71
CA PRO A 538 12.35 -26.50 25.22
C PRO A 538 11.71 -26.12 26.57
N GLU A 539 10.43 -26.45 26.72
CA GLU A 539 9.66 -26.22 27.94
C GLU A 539 9.65 -27.46 28.85
N SER A 540 9.35 -27.28 30.14
CA SER A 540 9.36 -28.36 31.13
C SER A 540 8.36 -29.50 30.84
N GLU A 541 7.33 -29.22 30.06
CA GLU A 541 6.26 -30.17 29.70
C GLU A 541 6.54 -30.92 28.38
N GLY A 542 7.72 -30.68 27.77
CA GLY A 542 8.13 -31.34 26.53
C GLY A 542 7.55 -30.73 25.25
N SER A 543 7.07 -29.48 25.30
CA SER A 543 6.82 -28.63 24.14
C SER A 543 8.06 -27.79 23.80
N VAL A 544 8.09 -27.16 22.63
CA VAL A 544 9.14 -26.21 22.23
C VAL A 544 8.51 -24.88 21.86
N THR A 545 8.96 -23.80 22.49
CA THR A 545 8.58 -22.43 22.13
C THR A 545 9.59 -21.85 21.15
N LEU A 546 9.09 -21.49 19.96
CA LEU A 546 9.82 -20.77 18.92
C LEU A 546 9.55 -19.27 19.07
N SER A 547 10.59 -18.45 19.06
CA SER A 547 10.47 -16.99 19.14
C SER A 547 11.39 -16.31 18.14
N TRP A 548 10.91 -15.26 17.48
CA TRP A 548 11.73 -14.45 16.58
C TRP A 548 11.45 -12.97 16.69
N VAL A 549 12.47 -12.19 16.35
CA VAL A 549 12.43 -10.73 16.33
C VAL A 549 12.89 -10.23 14.97
N THR A 550 12.07 -9.41 14.33
CA THR A 550 12.46 -8.65 13.14
C THR A 550 12.82 -7.23 13.54
N ALA A 551 13.90 -6.67 12.99
CA ALA A 551 14.25 -5.27 13.17
C ALA A 551 13.39 -4.35 12.27
N SER A 552 13.13 -4.80 11.04
CA SER A 552 12.20 -4.20 10.10
C SER A 552 11.56 -5.25 9.20
N GLU A 553 10.38 -4.95 8.67
CA GLU A 553 9.66 -5.80 7.71
C GLU A 553 9.22 -4.94 6.54
N ILE A 554 9.42 -5.41 5.32
CA ILE A 554 8.92 -4.74 4.11
C ILE A 554 8.30 -5.82 3.22
N ASN A 555 7.07 -5.60 2.78
CA ASN A 555 6.27 -6.53 1.97
C ASN A 555 6.07 -7.95 2.56
N ASN A 556 6.29 -8.14 3.86
CA ASN A 556 6.16 -9.43 4.50
C ASN A 556 4.70 -9.88 4.61
N ASP A 557 4.31 -10.90 3.84
CA ASP A 557 2.97 -11.48 3.91
C ASP A 557 2.85 -12.41 5.14
N TYR A 558 3.74 -13.41 5.23
CA TYR A 558 3.75 -14.35 6.34
C TYR A 558 5.11 -15.04 6.55
N PHE A 559 5.29 -15.58 7.74
CA PHE A 559 6.32 -16.54 8.08
C PHE A 559 5.78 -17.96 8.02
N THR A 560 6.55 -18.88 7.46
CA THR A 560 6.34 -20.33 7.52
C THR A 560 7.33 -20.91 8.51
N LEU A 561 6.82 -21.62 9.52
CA LEU A 561 7.63 -22.37 10.47
C LEU A 561 7.66 -23.84 10.05
N GLU A 562 8.86 -24.40 10.02
CA GLU A 562 9.08 -25.77 9.55
C GLU A 562 9.95 -26.55 10.54
N ARG A 563 9.65 -27.83 10.73
CA ARG A 563 10.35 -28.75 11.64
C ARG A 563 10.98 -29.92 10.90
N SER A 564 12.11 -30.40 11.37
CA SER A 564 12.82 -31.58 10.90
C SER A 564 13.45 -32.36 12.06
N THR A 565 13.57 -33.68 11.93
CA THR A 565 14.32 -34.54 12.87
C THR A 565 15.73 -34.88 12.38
N ASP A 566 16.04 -34.58 11.12
CA ASP A 566 17.32 -34.90 10.48
C ASP A 566 18.08 -33.66 9.97
N GLY A 567 17.47 -32.48 10.10
CA GLY A 567 18.01 -31.20 9.64
C GLY A 567 17.99 -31.05 8.11
N MET A 568 17.45 -32.01 7.36
CA MET A 568 17.45 -32.05 5.90
C MET A 568 16.03 -31.99 5.32
N HIS A 569 15.10 -32.77 5.88
CA HIS A 569 13.72 -32.84 5.43
C HIS A 569 12.81 -32.11 6.40
N TYR A 570 12.25 -30.99 5.96
CA TYR A 570 11.41 -30.11 6.78
C TYR A 570 9.93 -30.26 6.41
N SER A 571 9.08 -30.30 7.44
CA SER A 571 7.62 -30.27 7.33
C SER A 571 7.09 -28.97 7.91
N VAL A 572 6.11 -28.35 7.24
CA VAL A 572 5.46 -27.11 7.72
C VAL A 572 4.64 -27.43 8.97
N ILE A 573 4.89 -26.70 10.05
CA ILE A 573 4.16 -26.83 11.32
C ILE A 573 3.24 -25.63 11.60
N ASN A 574 3.54 -24.45 11.04
CA ASN A 574 2.68 -23.27 11.17
C ASN A 574 2.92 -22.24 10.06
N LYS A 575 1.92 -21.38 9.82
CA LYS A 575 2.07 -20.13 9.08
C LYS A 575 1.56 -18.96 9.92
N GLN A 576 2.42 -17.98 10.16
CA GLN A 576 2.13 -16.81 10.99
C GLN A 576 2.11 -15.55 10.11
N PRO A 577 1.02 -14.76 10.08
CA PRO A 577 0.99 -13.50 9.34
C PRO A 577 2.11 -12.54 9.79
N GLY A 578 2.76 -11.91 8.80
CA GLY A 578 3.73 -10.84 9.02
C GLY A 578 3.07 -9.49 9.31
N ALA A 579 3.88 -8.45 9.56
CA ALA A 579 3.39 -7.10 9.77
C ALA A 579 3.08 -6.35 8.46
N GLY A 580 3.31 -6.95 7.29
CA GLY A 580 3.23 -6.30 5.99
C GLY A 580 4.38 -5.33 5.77
N ASN A 581 4.37 -4.19 6.47
CA ASN A 581 5.48 -3.25 6.53
C ASN A 581 5.66 -2.75 7.97
N SER A 582 6.88 -2.81 8.50
CA SER A 582 7.26 -2.33 9.82
C SER A 582 8.66 -1.71 9.77
N THR A 583 8.82 -0.53 10.34
CA THR A 583 10.15 0.09 10.58
C THR A 583 10.56 0.01 12.05
N THR A 584 9.73 -0.64 12.87
CA THR A 584 9.95 -0.90 14.29
C THR A 584 10.03 -2.39 14.55
N GLU A 585 10.75 -2.78 15.60
CA GLU A 585 10.90 -4.18 15.96
C GLU A 585 9.55 -4.88 16.17
N ARG A 586 9.42 -6.10 15.65
CA ARG A 586 8.27 -6.97 15.90
C ARG A 586 8.72 -8.24 16.59
N TYR A 587 7.87 -8.69 17.50
CA TYR A 587 8.10 -9.85 18.35
C TYR A 587 7.04 -10.88 18.05
N TYR A 588 7.46 -12.09 17.77
CA TYR A 588 6.58 -13.20 17.43
C TYR A 588 6.96 -14.43 18.25
N SER A 589 5.96 -15.29 18.48
CA SER A 589 6.15 -16.57 19.16
C SER A 589 5.17 -17.61 18.65
N PHE A 590 5.58 -18.87 18.66
CA PHE A 590 4.75 -20.03 18.37
C PHE A 590 5.20 -21.21 19.24
N THR A 591 4.27 -22.00 19.77
CA THR A 591 4.60 -23.18 20.58
C THR A 591 4.25 -24.45 19.81
N ASP A 592 5.26 -25.27 19.54
CA ASP A 592 5.10 -26.65 19.07
C ASP A 592 4.81 -27.54 20.28
N THR A 593 3.55 -28.00 20.39
CA THR A 593 3.08 -28.83 21.52
C THR A 593 3.41 -30.31 21.36
N GLU A 594 3.75 -30.74 20.14
CA GLU A 594 4.02 -32.14 19.81
C GLU A 594 5.36 -32.27 19.05
N PRO A 595 6.48 -31.78 19.62
CA PRO A 595 7.80 -32.01 19.03
C PRO A 595 8.16 -33.50 19.15
N ASP A 596 9.04 -33.94 18.26
CA ASP A 596 9.54 -35.31 18.26
C ASP A 596 10.51 -35.52 19.45
N ASP A 597 10.57 -36.73 20.01
CA ASP A 597 11.57 -37.03 21.04
C ASP A 597 12.98 -37.01 20.41
N GLY A 598 13.94 -36.39 21.09
CA GLY A 598 15.31 -36.26 20.59
C GLY A 598 15.57 -34.95 19.85
N ASP A 599 16.38 -35.00 18.79
CA ASP A 599 16.80 -33.81 18.06
C ASP A 599 15.67 -33.25 17.18
N ASN A 600 15.39 -31.96 17.35
CA ASN A 600 14.48 -31.21 16.51
C ASN A 600 15.21 -29.99 15.93
N PHE A 601 15.06 -29.79 14.63
CA PHE A 601 15.55 -28.63 13.89
C PHE A 601 14.36 -27.81 13.42
N TYR A 602 14.39 -26.51 13.69
CA TYR A 602 13.36 -25.58 13.27
C TYR A 602 13.96 -24.54 12.35
N ARG A 603 13.26 -24.17 11.28
CA ARG A 603 13.64 -23.05 10.43
C ARG A 603 12.46 -22.12 10.18
N LEU A 604 12.78 -20.88 9.86
CA LEU A 604 11.84 -19.82 9.56
C LEU A 604 12.00 -19.45 8.08
N THR A 605 10.91 -19.48 7.32
CA THR A 605 10.88 -19.01 5.93
C THR A 605 9.92 -17.84 5.84
N GLN A 606 10.42 -16.67 5.47
CA GLN A 606 9.58 -15.52 5.18
C GLN A 606 9.07 -15.59 3.74
N THR A 607 7.80 -15.22 3.50
CA THR A 607 7.24 -15.03 2.15
C THR A 607 6.68 -13.61 2.00
N ASP A 608 7.09 -12.95 0.92
CA ASP A 608 6.59 -11.64 0.51
C ASP A 608 5.20 -11.73 -0.15
N TYR A 609 4.49 -10.61 -0.23
CA TYR A 609 3.24 -10.52 -1.01
C TYR A 609 3.41 -10.82 -2.50
N ASP A 610 4.63 -10.75 -3.04
CA ASP A 610 4.94 -11.12 -4.43
C ASP A 610 5.32 -12.60 -4.60
N GLY A 611 5.28 -13.39 -3.50
CA GLY A 611 5.57 -14.81 -3.47
C GLY A 611 7.06 -15.17 -3.42
N LYS A 612 7.96 -14.19 -3.41
CA LYS A 612 9.37 -14.45 -3.09
C LYS A 612 9.50 -14.85 -1.63
N PHE A 613 10.52 -15.64 -1.35
CA PHE A 613 10.77 -16.12 0.00
C PHE A 613 12.26 -16.14 0.31
N GLU A 614 12.56 -16.00 1.58
CA GLU A 614 13.89 -16.17 2.17
C GLU A 614 13.77 -17.17 3.32
N THR A 615 14.64 -18.17 3.32
CA THR A 615 14.73 -19.15 4.41
C THR A 615 15.94 -18.81 5.26
N PHE A 616 15.73 -18.62 6.55
CA PHE A 616 16.78 -18.34 7.53
C PHE A 616 17.43 -19.62 8.05
N ASP A 617 18.62 -19.48 8.64
CA ASP A 617 19.35 -20.60 9.22
C ASP A 617 18.53 -21.32 10.31
N PRO A 618 18.56 -22.67 10.33
CA PRO A 618 17.80 -23.44 11.30
C PRO A 618 18.40 -23.34 12.71
N VAL A 619 17.54 -23.45 13.72
CA VAL A 619 17.91 -23.65 15.12
C VAL A 619 17.66 -25.09 15.56
N HIS A 620 18.46 -25.57 16.50
CA HIS A 620 18.42 -26.94 17.01
C HIS A 620 18.06 -26.97 18.49
N VAL A 621 17.20 -27.92 18.87
CA VAL A 621 16.85 -28.19 20.26
C VAL A 621 16.67 -29.70 20.48
N TYR A 622 17.06 -30.17 21.67
CA TYR A 622 16.86 -31.55 22.08
C TYR A 622 15.67 -31.65 23.04
N VAL A 623 14.67 -32.46 22.70
CA VAL A 623 13.48 -32.73 23.53
C VAL A 623 13.66 -34.06 24.26
N LYS A 624 13.52 -34.04 25.59
CA LYS A 624 13.64 -35.25 26.42
C LYS A 624 12.43 -36.15 26.25
N ASN A 625 12.68 -37.46 26.21
CA ASN A 625 11.63 -38.48 26.11
C ASN A 625 10.58 -38.29 27.20
N LYS A 626 9.32 -38.08 26.78
CA LYS A 626 8.18 -37.78 27.66
C LYS A 626 7.84 -38.92 28.65
N ASN A 627 8.45 -40.11 28.52
CA ASN A 627 8.09 -41.33 29.28
C ASN A 627 9.24 -42.03 30.05
N ALA A 628 10.40 -41.40 30.29
CA ALA A 628 11.53 -42.10 30.93
C ALA A 628 11.41 -42.21 32.47
N SER A 629 10.90 -43.35 32.96
CA SER A 629 10.92 -43.77 34.38
C SER A 629 12.11 -44.69 34.74
N GLY A 630 13.17 -44.71 33.92
CA GLY A 630 14.33 -45.60 34.09
C GLY A 630 15.43 -45.06 35.03
N ALA A 631 16.31 -45.95 35.48
CA ALA A 631 17.47 -45.63 36.31
C ALA A 631 18.41 -44.57 35.71
N ALA A 632 18.91 -43.67 36.56
CA ALA A 632 19.80 -42.57 36.16
C ALA A 632 20.88 -42.25 37.21
N ILE A 633 21.98 -41.63 36.76
CA ILE A 633 22.99 -41.06 37.66
C ILE A 633 22.45 -39.73 38.20
N ALA A 634 22.25 -39.64 39.51
CA ALA A 634 21.74 -38.43 40.16
C ALA A 634 22.83 -37.36 40.32
N ASN A 635 24.03 -37.76 40.77
CA ASN A 635 25.22 -36.93 40.81
C ASN A 635 26.49 -37.78 40.98
N ALA A 636 27.66 -37.18 40.73
CA ALA A 636 28.96 -37.76 41.06
C ALA A 636 29.89 -36.67 41.62
N TYR A 637 30.52 -36.93 42.77
CA TYR A 637 31.24 -35.92 43.55
C TYR A 637 32.45 -36.50 44.33
N PRO A 638 33.49 -35.71 44.61
CA PRO A 638 33.69 -34.35 44.11
C PRO A 638 33.97 -34.35 42.60
N ASN A 639 33.49 -33.30 41.91
CA ASN A 639 33.83 -33.02 40.52
C ASN A 639 34.19 -31.53 40.42
N PRO A 640 35.46 -31.15 40.20
CA PRO A 640 36.57 -32.01 39.78
C PRO A 640 37.07 -32.99 40.86
N PHE A 641 37.52 -34.18 40.44
CA PHE A 641 38.11 -35.20 41.32
C PHE A 641 39.65 -35.22 41.22
N SER A 642 40.31 -35.75 42.24
CA SER A 642 41.77 -35.90 42.28
C SER A 642 42.18 -37.37 42.21
N ASP A 643 41.76 -38.18 43.17
CA ASP A 643 42.15 -39.59 43.32
C ASP A 643 40.93 -40.53 43.43
N ARG A 644 39.77 -39.99 43.81
CA ARG A 644 38.50 -40.71 43.92
C ARG A 644 37.27 -39.83 43.69
N PHE A 645 36.14 -40.46 43.33
CA PHE A 645 34.81 -39.84 43.39
C PHE A 645 33.72 -40.87 43.73
N GLU A 646 32.59 -40.39 44.24
CA GLU A 646 31.41 -41.15 44.60
C GLU A 646 30.26 -40.85 43.64
N VAL A 647 29.41 -41.83 43.37
CA VAL A 647 28.29 -41.76 42.43
C VAL A 647 27.01 -42.10 43.17
N ASN A 648 26.05 -41.16 43.17
CA ASN A 648 24.69 -41.42 43.62
C ASN A 648 23.81 -41.66 42.41
N MET A 649 22.98 -42.68 42.47
CA MET A 649 22.04 -43.04 41.41
C MET A 649 20.60 -42.94 41.94
N LYS A 650 19.62 -42.92 41.03
CA LYS A 650 18.19 -42.87 41.33
C LYS A 650 17.37 -43.63 40.29
N GLY A 651 16.12 -43.96 40.62
CA GLY A 651 15.20 -44.67 39.73
C GLY A 651 15.18 -46.17 39.99
N VAL A 652 14.67 -46.94 39.02
CA VAL A 652 14.52 -48.41 39.10
C VAL A 652 15.35 -49.06 38.01
N LEU A 653 16.16 -50.07 38.37
CA LEU A 653 16.80 -50.98 37.43
C LEU A 653 16.03 -52.30 37.42
N ASP A 654 15.48 -52.68 36.27
CA ASP A 654 14.72 -53.92 36.13
C ASP A 654 15.62 -55.17 35.97
N SER A 655 16.91 -54.98 35.72
CA SER A 655 17.92 -56.04 35.54
C SER A 655 19.31 -55.57 36.05
N ARG A 656 20.41 -56.27 35.74
CA ARG A 656 21.77 -55.82 36.11
C ARG A 656 22.31 -54.86 35.05
N GLY A 657 22.79 -53.69 35.46
CA GLY A 657 23.45 -52.70 34.60
C GLY A 657 24.94 -52.56 34.91
N GLU A 658 25.58 -51.53 34.34
CA GLU A 658 27.01 -51.27 34.53
C GLU A 658 27.29 -49.76 34.58
N LEU A 659 28.11 -49.34 35.55
CA LEU A 659 28.74 -48.02 35.57
C LEU A 659 30.10 -48.08 34.90
N THR A 660 30.29 -47.36 33.80
CA THR A 660 31.53 -47.39 33.01
C THR A 660 32.15 -46.00 32.90
N LEU A 661 33.37 -45.85 33.41
CA LEU A 661 34.18 -44.64 33.30
C LEU A 661 35.09 -44.73 32.07
N VAL A 662 35.01 -43.75 31.18
CA VAL A 662 35.85 -43.63 29.98
C VAL A 662 36.62 -42.31 29.97
N ASN A 663 37.77 -42.28 29.29
CA ASN A 663 38.46 -41.03 28.98
C ASN A 663 37.85 -40.33 27.75
N SER A 664 38.36 -39.14 27.41
CA SER A 664 37.91 -38.36 26.24
C SER A 664 38.13 -39.04 24.89
N GLY A 665 38.97 -40.08 24.81
CA GLY A 665 39.16 -40.91 23.62
C GLY A 665 38.20 -42.11 23.53
N GLY A 666 37.25 -42.24 24.47
CA GLY A 666 36.31 -43.35 24.54
C GLY A 666 36.91 -44.65 25.10
N VAL A 667 38.14 -44.63 25.62
CA VAL A 667 38.78 -45.81 26.20
C VAL A 667 38.23 -46.03 27.61
N THR A 668 37.72 -47.23 27.87
CA THR A 668 37.25 -47.65 29.19
C THR A 668 38.40 -47.71 30.19
N ILE A 669 38.25 -46.97 31.27
CA ILE A 669 39.18 -46.91 32.40
C ILE A 669 38.77 -47.92 33.47
N ARG A 670 37.48 -48.00 33.79
CA ARG A 670 36.93 -48.95 34.76
C ARG A 670 35.43 -49.13 34.56
N SER A 671 34.96 -50.34 34.80
CA SER A 671 33.53 -50.66 34.84
C SER A 671 33.18 -51.36 36.15
N ILE A 672 31.98 -51.06 36.69
CA ILE A 672 31.43 -51.65 37.92
C ILE A 672 30.01 -52.15 37.61
N PRO A 673 29.70 -53.45 37.77
CA PRO A 673 28.34 -53.94 37.60
C PRO A 673 27.43 -53.44 38.72
N ILE A 674 26.20 -53.05 38.38
CA ILE A 674 25.20 -52.49 39.29
C ILE A 674 23.95 -53.38 39.26
N GLY A 675 23.58 -53.96 40.41
CA GLY A 675 22.33 -54.69 40.55
C GLY A 675 21.14 -53.78 40.88
N PRO A 676 19.89 -54.30 40.81
CA PRO A 676 18.70 -53.56 41.23
C PRO A 676 18.78 -52.98 42.65
N ASP A 677 19.43 -53.70 43.58
CA ASP A 677 19.58 -53.27 44.97
C ASP A 677 20.66 -52.18 45.17
N ASP A 678 21.56 -52.01 44.19
CA ASP A 678 22.66 -51.04 44.27
C ASP A 678 22.25 -49.64 43.84
N ILE A 679 21.07 -49.47 43.21
CA ILE A 679 20.61 -48.16 42.69
C ILE A 679 20.35 -47.14 43.81
N SER A 680 20.11 -47.62 45.03
CA SER A 680 19.90 -46.81 46.24
C SER A 680 21.18 -46.57 47.04
N ARG A 681 22.32 -47.14 46.61
CA ARG A 681 23.61 -47.08 47.31
C ARG A 681 24.57 -46.17 46.57
N THR A 682 25.39 -45.46 47.34
CA THR A 682 26.51 -44.67 46.81
C THR A 682 27.63 -45.61 46.37
N GLN A 683 28.12 -45.45 45.14
CA GLN A 683 29.21 -46.25 44.59
C GLN A 683 30.50 -45.43 44.45
N ALA A 684 31.61 -45.95 44.94
CA ALA A 684 32.90 -45.27 44.92
C ALA A 684 33.81 -45.75 43.77
N PHE A 685 34.47 -44.81 43.12
CA PHE A 685 35.57 -45.03 42.20
C PHE A 685 36.87 -44.53 42.83
N ASP A 686 37.62 -45.44 43.46
CA ASP A 686 38.87 -45.13 44.17
C ASP A 686 40.14 -45.52 43.37
N ASN A 687 41.33 -45.13 43.85
CA ASN A 687 42.64 -45.45 43.26
C ASN A 687 42.78 -44.94 41.80
N LEU A 688 42.43 -43.68 41.56
CA LEU A 688 42.52 -43.03 40.26
C LEU A 688 43.67 -42.01 40.19
N GLU A 689 44.62 -42.04 41.12
CA GLU A 689 45.74 -41.07 41.20
C GLU A 689 46.54 -41.02 39.90
N GLY A 690 46.79 -42.19 39.30
CA GLY A 690 47.61 -42.36 38.09
C GLY A 690 46.96 -41.97 36.76
N LEU A 691 45.71 -41.52 36.76
CA LEU A 691 45.06 -41.00 35.55
C LEU A 691 45.67 -39.64 35.14
N PRO A 692 45.73 -39.28 33.86
CA PRO A 692 46.06 -37.90 33.46
C PRO A 692 44.95 -36.91 33.84
N SER A 693 45.30 -35.64 34.10
CA SER A 693 44.32 -34.56 34.22
C SER A 693 43.56 -34.41 32.89
N GLY A 694 42.24 -34.26 32.95
CA GLY A 694 41.42 -34.23 31.73
C GLY A 694 39.93 -34.51 31.95
N LEU A 695 39.19 -34.57 30.84
CA LEU A 695 37.76 -34.87 30.84
C LEU A 695 37.52 -36.38 30.77
N TYR A 696 36.63 -36.85 31.64
CA TYR A 696 36.14 -38.22 31.71
C TYR A 696 34.62 -38.23 31.61
N ILE A 697 34.06 -39.34 31.13
CA ILE A 697 32.61 -39.56 31.07
C ILE A 697 32.29 -40.83 31.82
N LEU A 698 31.29 -40.76 32.71
CA LEU A 698 30.72 -41.91 33.39
C LEU A 698 29.35 -42.22 32.79
N TYR A 699 29.18 -43.45 32.31
CA TYR A 699 27.92 -43.99 31.80
C TYR A 699 27.27 -44.90 32.82
N LEU A 700 25.95 -44.92 32.84
CA LEU A 700 25.14 -46.02 33.36
C LEU A 700 24.44 -46.68 32.17
N THR A 701 24.70 -47.97 31.95
CA THR A 701 24.03 -48.79 30.93
C THR A 701 23.14 -49.85 31.57
N ASP A 702 22.05 -50.19 30.89
CA ASP A 702 21.22 -51.35 31.26
C ASP A 702 21.85 -52.69 30.80
N ALA A 703 21.18 -53.82 31.08
CA ALA A 703 21.65 -55.17 30.71
C ALA A 703 21.78 -55.40 29.20
N GLU A 704 21.14 -54.55 28.38
CA GLU A 704 21.17 -54.61 26.92
C GLU A 704 22.27 -53.71 26.33
N GLY A 705 23.04 -53.02 27.19
CA GLY A 705 24.13 -52.12 26.81
C GLY A 705 23.65 -50.75 26.32
N LYS A 706 22.37 -50.40 26.54
CA LYS A 706 21.82 -49.11 26.15
C LYS A 706 22.11 -48.07 27.24
N ASN A 707 22.59 -46.89 26.83
CA ASN A 707 22.92 -45.80 27.75
C ASN A 707 21.65 -45.26 28.41
N ALA A 708 21.50 -45.51 29.72
CA ALA A 708 20.40 -45.02 30.53
C ALA A 708 20.67 -43.59 31.05
N SER A 709 21.94 -43.25 31.33
CA SER A 709 22.36 -41.92 31.82
C SER A 709 23.86 -41.69 31.66
N MET A 710 24.31 -40.43 31.59
CA MET A 710 25.74 -40.07 31.62
C MET A 710 26.03 -38.81 32.45
N VAL A 711 27.23 -38.72 33.01
CA VAL A 711 27.75 -37.51 33.66
C VAL A 711 29.20 -37.24 33.24
N LYS A 712 29.54 -35.97 33.05
CA LYS A 712 30.90 -35.51 32.73
C LYS A 712 31.68 -35.23 34.01
N LEU A 713 32.90 -35.74 34.11
CA LEU A 713 33.80 -35.60 35.24
C LEU A 713 35.12 -34.95 34.79
N VAL A 714 35.67 -34.07 35.63
CA VAL A 714 36.96 -33.43 35.38
C VAL A 714 37.96 -33.95 36.41
N LYS A 715 39.09 -34.49 35.96
CA LYS A 715 40.22 -34.79 36.84
C LYS A 715 41.18 -33.61 36.85
N ARG A 716 41.56 -33.16 38.05
CA ARG A 716 42.60 -32.13 38.25
C ARG A 716 43.99 -32.73 38.24
#